data_AF-A0A9E5HUK1-F1
#
_entry.id   AF-A0A9E5HUK1-F1
#
_cell.length_a   1.000
_cell.length_b   1.000
_cell.length_c   1.000
_cell.angle_alpha   90.00
_cell.angle_beta   90.00
_cell.angle_gamma   90.00
#
_symmetry.space_group_name_H-M   'P 1'
#
loop_
_entity.id
_entity.type
_entity.pdbx_description
1 polymer ?
#
loop_
_entity_poly.entity_id
_entity_poly.type
_entity_poly.pdbx_seq_one_letter_code
_entity_poly.pdbx_strand_id
1 'polypeptide(L)'
;MRRFSYLVCASALVFSIPAISSANTNPPTCAPGQVSTTEKPCSAPTPGQPGQPGQPAPQGQPGQPAGSPSSNTAAYTKDPSVIKDARTILRLSEPTSSDNAMVYWDQNQVNFLSFVSLEKQGAGGNQTGGRLVCTSPTEKACVDGLADSSFQQIKWDAVTGDCSAREKAACVVSLSVIKADGTTLKATPFKRVYAKKSPGWDSTFDAKTNTGYPGADGPWIYRVTDGGETQDYIVLGLVSALFNRPTGTSTWDPSEKSLRLSIYPVKTTNDDTFAEGSGAAGCIAVEDKFCYQRIAFKTGLRFSLKMRLPKIISGWLNGRLDKPIAYTEAYDDNYFNLIVEADPLEEIVAGKWLPQNSDVKDYLRESKRDQTAAPGQKNMDVAGVDPDDQMAYRSYKKLEKYMDDKALTTSLTWRLNTTSGGSQDFASGCSAIEGVQGIVTSNAAVYEPGSPQWSESEGALLYRVASPHFKEDGKTANVGRYAFAMREDLIKCVYGLKTLPSYASMEITYDESGKSSVASVSLGTKNGWVHLASDNFTYSAPTLKVKLEGWTKSSSTAAGSGSQPAKPGQPNQPAQPNQPNQPGQPNQPGQGLPPCEAGQSPSPAKPCQPAGGNQPNQQVENVIVCQKGNEKVEVKGIKPLCAPGYVMVMANGQPVTQPTPQPAAGQTPAKKITITCVKGKTSKKVTAVQPKCPAGFKIKKA
;
A
#
# COMPACT_ATOMS: atom_id res chain seq x y z
N MET A 1 -28.62 -66.43 27.91
CA MET A 1 -27.63 -66.88 28.92
C MET A 1 -27.54 -65.75 29.96
N ARG A 2 -28.28 -65.79 31.09
CA ARG A 2 -27.86 -66.28 32.43
C ARG A 2 -26.40 -65.93 32.75
N ARG A 3 -25.97 -65.31 33.86
CA ARG A 3 -26.43 -64.68 35.13
C ARG A 3 -25.14 -63.92 35.62
N PHE A 4 -25.07 -62.95 36.54
CA PHE A 4 -25.56 -62.86 37.91
C PHE A 4 -25.24 -61.45 38.47
N SER A 5 -26.16 -60.96 39.28
CA SER A 5 -26.12 -59.73 40.09
C SER A 5 -25.19 -59.84 41.30
N TYR A 6 -24.78 -58.71 41.90
CA TYR A 6 -25.06 -58.44 43.32
C TYR A 6 -25.21 -56.94 43.59
N LEU A 7 -26.28 -56.64 44.31
CA LEU A 7 -26.82 -55.37 44.79
C LEU A 7 -26.67 -55.38 46.31
N VAL A 8 -26.33 -54.26 46.97
CA VAL A 8 -26.86 -53.92 48.31
C VAL A 8 -26.95 -52.39 48.47
N CYS A 9 -28.17 -51.92 48.75
CA CYS A 9 -28.62 -50.56 49.14
C CYS A 9 -28.08 -50.14 50.53
N ALA A 10 -28.26 -48.96 51.12
CA ALA A 10 -29.28 -47.91 51.14
C ALA A 10 -28.61 -46.67 51.82
N SER A 11 -29.11 -45.43 51.91
CA SER A 11 -30.46 -44.90 52.14
C SER A 11 -30.44 -43.39 51.84
N ALA A 12 -31.59 -42.83 51.46
CA ALA A 12 -31.81 -41.40 51.23
C ALA A 12 -31.95 -40.59 52.53
N LEU A 13 -31.58 -39.30 52.49
CA LEU A 13 -32.25 -38.21 53.22
C LEU A 13 -31.87 -36.85 52.60
N VAL A 14 -32.90 -36.08 52.24
CA VAL A 14 -32.85 -34.73 51.69
C VAL A 14 -32.85 -33.71 52.83
N PHE A 15 -31.94 -32.74 52.82
CA PHE A 15 -32.12 -31.43 53.46
C PHE A 15 -31.29 -30.35 52.74
N SER A 16 -31.88 -29.16 52.65
CA SER A 16 -31.44 -28.00 51.86
C SER A 16 -30.58 -27.00 52.68
N ILE A 17 -29.88 -26.09 51.95
CA ILE A 17 -29.30 -24.76 52.34
C ILE A 17 -27.89 -24.78 52.98
N PRO A 18 -26.98 -23.76 52.84
CA PRO A 18 -26.69 -22.75 51.79
C PRO A 18 -25.21 -22.75 51.31
N ALA A 19 -24.90 -21.91 50.32
CA ALA A 19 -23.55 -21.54 49.88
C ALA A 19 -22.73 -20.78 50.96
N ILE A 20 -21.43 -21.07 51.06
CA ILE A 20 -20.44 -20.26 51.78
C ILE A 20 -19.25 -20.00 50.84
N SER A 21 -18.96 -18.73 50.62
CA SER A 21 -17.80 -18.24 49.88
C SER A 21 -16.52 -18.43 50.69
N SER A 22 -15.49 -19.02 50.09
CA SER A 22 -14.12 -18.93 50.61
C SER A 22 -13.52 -17.57 50.23
N ALA A 23 -13.38 -16.69 51.22
CA ALA A 23 -12.60 -15.47 51.10
C ALA A 23 -11.10 -15.83 51.03
N ASN A 24 -10.43 -15.35 49.99
CA ASN A 24 -8.99 -15.46 49.83
C ASN A 24 -8.34 -14.27 50.55
N THR A 25 -7.82 -14.46 51.76
CA THR A 25 -7.11 -13.42 52.52
C THR A 25 -5.61 -13.52 52.27
N ASN A 26 -5.06 -12.59 51.48
CA ASN A 26 -3.60 -12.43 51.35
C ASN A 26 -3.02 -11.81 52.64
N PRO A 27 -1.84 -12.25 53.12
CA PRO A 27 -1.16 -11.64 54.26
C PRO A 27 -0.54 -10.26 53.89
N PRO A 28 -0.35 -9.36 54.87
CA PRO A 28 0.16 -8.01 54.64
C PRO A 28 1.61 -8.02 54.13
N THR A 29 1.93 -7.12 53.19
CA THR A 29 3.28 -6.95 52.62
C THR A 29 3.92 -5.66 53.15
N CYS A 30 5.17 -5.75 53.64
CA CYS A 30 5.97 -4.60 54.05
C CYS A 30 7.06 -4.32 53.00
N ALA A 31 7.50 -3.06 52.87
CA ALA A 31 8.58 -2.68 51.95
C ALA A 31 9.93 -3.32 52.34
N PRO A 32 10.89 -3.49 51.40
CA PRO A 32 12.16 -4.16 51.67
C PRO A 32 12.93 -3.49 52.82
N GLY A 33 13.23 -4.26 53.88
CA GLY A 33 13.99 -3.79 55.05
C GLY A 33 13.16 -3.35 56.28
N GLN A 34 11.85 -3.56 56.30
CA GLN A 34 10.98 -3.28 57.47
C GLN A 34 10.36 -4.57 58.04
N VAL A 35 10.17 -4.63 59.37
CA VAL A 35 9.55 -5.76 60.09
C VAL A 35 8.36 -5.25 60.90
N SER A 36 7.20 -5.90 60.75
CA SER A 36 5.95 -5.54 61.44
C SER A 36 6.02 -5.88 62.93
N THR A 37 5.68 -4.94 63.82
CA THR A 37 5.59 -5.16 65.28
C THR A 37 4.19 -4.82 65.81
N THR A 38 3.88 -5.29 67.02
CA THR A 38 2.57 -5.11 67.69
C THR A 38 2.19 -3.65 67.95
N GLU A 39 3.16 -2.73 68.00
CA GLU A 39 2.89 -1.29 68.17
C GLU A 39 2.79 -0.53 66.83
N LYS A 40 3.24 -1.10 65.70
CA LYS A 40 3.21 -0.42 64.40
C LYS A 40 2.98 -1.39 63.24
N PRO A 41 1.73 -1.82 63.00
CA PRO A 41 1.40 -2.73 61.91
C PRO A 41 1.47 -2.06 60.53
N CYS A 42 2.00 -2.76 59.52
CA CYS A 42 1.97 -2.33 58.11
C CYS A 42 0.51 -2.17 57.63
N SER A 43 0.18 -1.07 56.93
CA SER A 43 -1.20 -0.69 56.62
C SER A 43 -1.88 -1.62 55.59
N ALA A 44 -3.12 -2.01 55.87
CA ALA A 44 -3.98 -2.74 54.92
C ALA A 44 -4.59 -1.77 53.87
N PRO A 45 -4.84 -2.24 52.63
CA PRO A 45 -5.49 -1.42 51.61
C PRO A 45 -6.98 -1.17 51.95
N THR A 46 -7.44 0.06 51.77
CA THR A 46 -8.81 0.53 52.09
C THR A 46 -9.86 -0.12 51.16
N PRO A 47 -11.05 -0.54 51.66
CA PRO A 47 -12.11 -1.10 50.82
C PRO A 47 -12.88 -0.03 50.04
N GLY A 48 -12.98 -0.17 48.71
CA GLY A 48 -13.90 0.60 47.87
C GLY A 48 -15.33 0.05 47.92
N GLN A 49 -16.33 0.94 47.81
CA GLN A 49 -17.77 0.66 47.87
C GLN A 49 -18.28 -0.36 46.82
N PRO A 50 -19.42 -1.05 47.08
CA PRO A 50 -19.91 -2.16 46.26
C PRO A 50 -20.63 -1.67 44.99
N GLY A 51 -20.01 -1.88 43.83
CA GLY A 51 -20.63 -1.79 42.50
C GLY A 51 -21.13 -3.15 42.00
N GLN A 52 -22.18 -3.13 41.18
CA GLN A 52 -22.99 -4.25 40.71
C GLN A 52 -22.21 -5.46 40.10
N PRO A 53 -22.77 -6.68 40.17
CA PRO A 53 -22.16 -7.87 39.59
C PRO A 53 -22.33 -7.89 38.06
N GLY A 54 -21.22 -8.08 37.33
CA GLY A 54 -21.23 -8.46 35.92
C GLY A 54 -20.64 -7.44 34.95
N GLN A 55 -19.33 -7.23 34.99
CA GLN A 55 -18.57 -6.81 33.80
C GLN A 55 -17.23 -7.56 33.76
N PRO A 56 -16.90 -8.28 32.68
CA PRO A 56 -15.57 -8.82 32.51
C PRO A 56 -14.56 -7.66 32.38
N ALA A 57 -13.41 -7.80 33.04
CA ALA A 57 -12.28 -6.88 32.93
C ALA A 57 -11.92 -6.65 31.44
N PRO A 58 -11.45 -5.45 31.05
CA PRO A 58 -11.08 -5.20 29.66
C PRO A 58 -9.86 -6.06 29.33
N GLN A 59 -10.09 -7.18 28.65
CA GLN A 59 -9.04 -7.93 27.99
C GLN A 59 -8.50 -7.04 26.87
N GLY A 60 -7.21 -6.71 26.95
CA GLY A 60 -6.52 -5.92 25.92
C GLY A 60 -6.79 -6.49 24.53
N GLN A 61 -7.32 -5.65 23.64
CA GLN A 61 -7.70 -6.01 22.29
C GLN A 61 -6.50 -6.57 21.51
N PRO A 62 -6.52 -7.84 21.06
CA PRO A 62 -5.59 -8.30 20.03
C PRO A 62 -6.06 -7.70 18.70
N GLY A 63 -5.26 -6.84 18.08
CA GLY A 63 -5.62 -6.16 16.82
C GLY A 63 -6.20 -4.75 16.98
N GLN A 64 -6.24 -4.18 18.19
CA GLN A 64 -5.80 -2.79 18.29
C GLN A 64 -4.26 -2.80 18.18
N PRO A 65 -3.62 -1.72 17.70
CA PRO A 65 -2.19 -1.58 17.95
C PRO A 65 -1.96 -1.88 19.43
N ALA A 66 -1.15 -2.91 19.71
CA ALA A 66 -0.66 -3.15 21.06
C ALA A 66 -0.33 -1.78 21.65
N GLY A 67 -0.92 -1.49 22.81
CA GLY A 67 -1.00 -0.15 23.38
C GLY A 67 0.18 0.70 22.96
N SER A 68 -0.13 1.83 22.32
CA SER A 68 0.79 2.88 21.89
C SER A 68 2.09 2.78 22.67
N PRO A 69 3.26 2.50 22.05
CA PRO A 69 4.46 2.10 22.76
C PRO A 69 4.63 3.01 23.95
N SER A 70 4.54 2.41 25.14
CA SER A 70 4.64 3.08 26.43
C SER A 70 5.83 4.03 26.36
N SER A 71 5.56 5.35 26.41
CA SER A 71 6.36 6.51 26.85
C SER A 71 7.90 6.55 26.79
N ASN A 72 8.61 5.52 26.36
CA ASN A 72 10.07 5.44 26.34
C ASN A 72 10.60 5.90 24.98
N THR A 73 10.35 7.17 24.67
CA THR A 73 11.13 7.92 23.66
C THR A 73 12.64 7.83 23.91
N ALA A 74 13.05 7.57 25.16
CA ALA A 74 14.43 7.36 25.59
C ALA A 74 15.17 6.14 24.97
N ALA A 75 14.46 5.17 24.37
CA ALA A 75 15.11 4.05 23.68
C ALA A 75 15.52 4.41 22.24
N TYR A 76 14.69 5.19 21.53
CA TYR A 76 14.96 5.67 20.16
C TYR A 76 16.08 6.72 20.10
N THR A 77 16.47 7.31 21.23
CA THR A 77 17.52 8.33 21.28
C THR A 77 18.93 7.75 21.40
N LYS A 78 19.07 6.46 21.71
CA LYS A 78 20.39 5.83 21.97
C LYS A 78 21.13 5.44 20.71
N ASP A 79 20.42 5.20 19.60
CA ASP A 79 21.05 4.75 18.35
C ASP A 79 20.55 5.58 17.15
N PRO A 80 21.39 6.47 16.59
CA PRO A 80 20.97 7.38 15.52
C PRO A 80 20.74 6.68 14.17
N SER A 81 21.12 5.41 14.02
CA SER A 81 20.89 4.65 12.78
C SER A 81 19.49 4.03 12.69
N VAL A 82 18.75 3.98 13.81
CA VAL A 82 17.36 3.50 13.84
C VAL A 82 16.43 4.59 13.32
N ILE A 83 15.60 4.24 12.34
CA ILE A 83 14.58 5.16 11.83
C ILE A 83 13.54 5.41 12.94
N LYS A 84 13.21 6.69 13.15
CA LYS A 84 12.10 7.11 14.01
C LYS A 84 10.85 7.29 13.14
N ASP A 85 9.74 6.71 13.56
CA ASP A 85 8.45 6.97 12.94
C ASP A 85 7.95 8.39 13.26
N ALA A 86 6.98 8.87 12.47
CA ALA A 86 6.46 10.24 12.58
C ALA A 86 5.94 10.57 13.99
N ARG A 87 5.21 9.63 14.61
CA ARG A 87 4.64 9.79 15.95
C ARG A 87 5.74 9.92 17.01
N THR A 88 6.79 9.10 16.90
CA THR A 88 7.96 9.19 17.77
C THR A 88 8.69 10.53 17.61
N ILE A 89 8.87 11.02 16.39
CA ILE A 89 9.47 12.35 16.14
C ILE A 89 8.63 13.45 16.83
N LEU A 90 7.31 13.41 16.67
CA LEU A 90 6.41 14.41 17.25
C LEU A 90 6.39 14.35 18.79
N ARG A 91 6.43 13.16 19.39
CA ARG A 91 6.54 13.00 20.85
C ARG A 91 7.82 13.62 21.42
N LEU A 92 8.92 13.56 20.67
CA LEU A 92 10.18 14.20 21.06
C LEU A 92 10.14 15.74 20.98
N SER A 93 9.14 16.30 20.29
CA SER A 93 8.93 17.74 20.13
C SER A 93 7.57 18.21 20.67
N GLU A 94 7.05 17.56 21.72
CA GLU A 94 5.75 17.92 22.29
C GLU A 94 5.78 19.36 22.87
N PRO A 95 4.80 20.22 22.55
CA PRO A 95 4.72 21.56 23.11
C PRO A 95 4.59 21.58 24.63
N THR A 96 5.12 22.65 25.24
CA THR A 96 4.89 22.95 26.66
C THR A 96 3.48 23.47 26.92
N SER A 97 2.88 24.17 25.94
CA SER A 97 1.47 24.58 25.97
C SER A 97 0.53 23.38 25.96
N SER A 98 -0.65 23.56 26.54
CA SER A 98 -1.77 22.61 26.51
C SER A 98 -2.69 22.86 25.31
N ASP A 99 -3.61 21.94 25.08
CA ASP A 99 -4.66 22.03 24.05
C ASP A 99 -4.13 22.01 22.60
N ASN A 100 -3.07 21.24 22.37
CA ASN A 100 -2.59 20.90 21.03
C ASN A 100 -3.01 19.47 20.67
N ALA A 101 -3.12 19.19 19.37
CA ALA A 101 -3.29 17.85 18.82
C ALA A 101 -2.17 17.51 17.85
N MET A 102 -1.76 16.25 17.85
CA MET A 102 -0.80 15.73 16.89
C MET A 102 -1.50 15.54 15.55
N VAL A 103 -1.01 16.19 14.48
CA VAL A 103 -1.54 16.03 13.12
C VAL A 103 -0.42 15.56 12.22
N TYR A 104 -0.56 14.41 11.58
CA TYR A 104 0.44 13.85 10.68
C TYR A 104 -0.15 12.80 9.75
N TRP A 105 0.47 12.68 8.57
CA TRP A 105 0.15 11.64 7.60
C TRP A 105 1.35 10.75 7.40
N ASP A 106 1.22 9.52 7.89
CA ASP A 106 2.25 8.50 7.85
C ASP A 106 1.53 7.15 7.85
N GLN A 107 2.03 6.22 7.05
CA GLN A 107 1.51 4.86 7.02
C GLN A 107 2.50 3.94 7.73
N ASN A 108 2.49 4.01 9.07
CA ASN A 108 3.35 3.16 9.86
C ASN A 108 2.70 1.78 10.04
N GLN A 109 3.28 0.77 9.39
CA GLN A 109 2.79 -0.60 9.46
C GLN A 109 3.39 -1.29 10.69
N VAL A 110 2.55 -1.59 11.69
CA VAL A 110 2.97 -2.28 12.92
C VAL A 110 2.08 -3.50 13.17
N ASN A 111 2.70 -4.57 13.67
CA ASN A 111 2.09 -5.85 14.08
C ASN A 111 1.47 -6.68 12.95
N PHE A 112 2.31 -7.51 12.32
CA PHE A 112 1.89 -8.57 11.40
C PHE A 112 1.85 -9.89 12.18
N LEU A 113 0.72 -10.14 12.85
CA LEU A 113 0.40 -11.43 13.43
C LEU A 113 -0.77 -12.04 12.67
N SER A 114 -0.67 -13.31 12.36
CA SER A 114 -1.78 -14.02 11.75
C SER A 114 -2.82 -14.35 12.81
N PHE A 115 -4.06 -13.94 12.60
CA PHE A 115 -5.17 -14.29 13.48
C PHE A 115 -6.51 -14.33 12.73
N VAL A 116 -7.48 -14.92 13.41
CA VAL A 116 -8.89 -14.93 13.04
C VAL A 116 -9.65 -14.16 14.09
N SER A 117 -10.54 -13.25 13.71
CA SER A 117 -11.47 -12.66 14.67
C SER A 117 -12.92 -12.76 14.22
N LEU A 118 -13.78 -13.16 15.14
CA LEU A 118 -15.22 -13.21 14.95
C LEU A 118 -15.88 -12.14 15.82
N GLU A 119 -16.82 -11.41 15.23
CA GLU A 119 -17.54 -10.34 15.92
C GLU A 119 -19.05 -10.51 15.86
N LYS A 120 -19.71 -10.26 16.99
CA LYS A 120 -21.17 -10.12 17.08
C LYS A 120 -21.55 -8.69 16.72
N GLN A 121 -22.43 -8.54 15.74
CA GLN A 121 -22.98 -7.26 15.33
C GLN A 121 -24.47 -7.18 15.70
N GLY A 122 -24.93 -5.99 16.10
CA GLY A 122 -26.33 -5.71 16.35
C GLY A 122 -27.07 -5.39 15.06
N ALA A 123 -28.41 -5.50 15.06
CA ALA A 123 -29.22 -4.98 13.96
C ALA A 123 -28.91 -3.48 13.77
N GLY A 124 -28.27 -3.11 12.65
CA GLY A 124 -27.81 -1.75 12.36
C GLY A 124 -26.30 -1.54 12.33
N GLY A 125 -25.47 -2.59 12.46
CA GLY A 125 -24.02 -2.51 12.18
C GLY A 125 -23.15 -1.98 13.32
N ASN A 126 -23.72 -1.80 14.52
CA ASN A 126 -22.94 -1.44 15.71
C ASN A 126 -22.49 -2.72 16.45
N GLN A 127 -21.24 -2.74 16.90
CA GLN A 127 -20.71 -3.80 17.77
C GLN A 127 -21.53 -3.88 19.05
N THR A 128 -22.25 -4.97 19.26
CA THR A 128 -23.14 -5.19 20.42
C THR A 128 -22.54 -6.10 21.49
N GLY A 129 -21.28 -6.52 21.32
CA GLY A 129 -20.49 -7.21 22.34
C GLY A 129 -20.20 -8.68 22.01
N GLY A 130 -18.93 -9.07 22.20
CA GLY A 130 -18.40 -10.41 21.94
C GLY A 130 -17.46 -10.45 20.74
N ARG A 131 -16.16 -10.24 20.96
CA ARG A 131 -15.10 -10.48 19.97
C ARG A 131 -14.32 -11.72 20.39
N LEU A 132 -14.30 -12.73 19.53
CA LEU A 132 -13.47 -13.91 19.70
C LEU A 132 -12.25 -13.77 18.79
N VAL A 133 -11.05 -13.96 19.32
CA VAL A 133 -9.81 -13.96 18.53
C VAL A 133 -9.10 -15.30 18.72
N CYS A 134 -8.68 -15.91 17.62
CA CYS A 134 -7.91 -17.15 17.61
C CYS A 134 -6.63 -16.96 16.80
N THR A 135 -5.58 -17.70 17.15
CA THR A 135 -4.34 -17.75 16.38
C THR A 135 -4.43 -18.69 15.18
N SER A 136 -5.46 -19.54 15.12
CA SER A 136 -5.77 -20.42 13.99
C SER A 136 -7.28 -20.63 13.80
N PRO A 137 -7.77 -20.79 12.55
CA PRO A 137 -9.14 -21.22 12.26
C PRO A 137 -9.55 -22.53 12.90
N THR A 138 -8.59 -23.41 13.17
CA THR A 138 -8.84 -24.79 13.64
C THR A 138 -8.97 -24.88 15.16
N GLU A 139 -8.76 -23.78 15.88
CA GLU A 139 -9.00 -23.74 17.32
C GLU A 139 -10.48 -23.98 17.62
N LYS A 140 -10.77 -24.84 18.61
CA LYS A 140 -12.15 -25.23 18.93
C LYS A 140 -13.06 -24.03 19.14
N ALA A 141 -12.57 -22.98 19.82
CA ALA A 141 -13.35 -21.76 20.05
C ALA A 141 -13.76 -21.09 18.73
N CYS A 142 -12.84 -20.97 17.76
CA CYS A 142 -13.16 -20.42 16.45
C CYS A 142 -14.08 -21.33 15.65
N VAL A 143 -13.87 -22.65 15.69
CA VAL A 143 -14.76 -23.62 15.03
C VAL A 143 -16.20 -23.50 15.58
N ASP A 144 -16.35 -23.45 16.90
CA ASP A 144 -17.65 -23.25 17.56
C ASP A 144 -18.24 -21.88 17.21
N GLY A 145 -17.42 -20.83 17.21
CA GLY A 145 -17.84 -19.45 16.88
C GLY A 145 -18.29 -19.30 15.43
N LEU A 146 -17.64 -19.97 14.48
CA LEU A 146 -18.04 -19.98 13.06
C LEU A 146 -19.41 -20.65 12.85
N ALA A 147 -19.76 -21.61 13.71
CA ALA A 147 -21.06 -22.28 13.69
C ALA A 147 -22.17 -21.46 14.38
N ASP A 148 -21.81 -20.57 15.30
CA ASP A 148 -22.75 -19.70 16.03
C ASP A 148 -23.20 -18.52 15.16
N SER A 149 -24.49 -18.52 14.80
CA SER A 149 -25.11 -17.50 13.96
C SER A 149 -25.18 -16.10 14.58
N SER A 150 -24.86 -15.95 15.86
CA SER A 150 -24.73 -14.63 16.49
C SER A 150 -23.43 -13.91 16.10
N PHE A 151 -22.41 -14.62 15.61
CA PHE A 151 -21.26 -14.00 14.96
C PHE A 151 -21.62 -13.67 13.51
N GLN A 152 -21.60 -12.38 13.20
CA GLN A 152 -22.06 -11.85 11.92
C GLN A 152 -20.90 -11.32 11.06
N GLN A 153 -19.70 -11.25 11.62
CA GLN A 153 -18.52 -10.82 10.92
C GLN A 153 -17.33 -11.70 11.26
N ILE A 154 -16.54 -12.07 10.25
CA ILE A 154 -15.28 -12.80 10.40
C ILE A 154 -14.20 -12.02 9.67
N LYS A 155 -13.09 -11.79 10.36
CA LYS A 155 -11.87 -11.22 9.78
C LYS A 155 -10.75 -12.24 9.81
N TRP A 156 -10.08 -12.38 8.68
CA TRP A 156 -8.82 -13.11 8.54
C TRP A 156 -7.71 -12.11 8.32
N ASP A 157 -6.72 -12.10 9.20
CA ASP A 157 -5.45 -11.41 8.97
C ASP A 157 -4.41 -12.50 8.74
N ALA A 158 -4.03 -12.71 7.48
CA ALA A 158 -3.12 -13.75 7.04
C ALA A 158 -1.76 -13.15 6.67
N VAL A 159 -0.78 -13.28 7.56
CA VAL A 159 0.57 -12.78 7.32
C VAL A 159 1.27 -13.68 6.31
N THR A 160 1.95 -13.07 5.35
CA THR A 160 2.70 -13.81 4.33
C THR A 160 4.04 -14.28 4.88
N GLY A 161 4.30 -15.58 4.74
CA GLY A 161 5.59 -16.18 5.09
C GLY A 161 6.52 -16.38 3.90
N ASP A 162 7.52 -17.23 4.06
CA ASP A 162 8.28 -17.80 2.94
C ASP A 162 7.56 -19.02 2.36
N CYS A 163 7.52 -19.14 1.03
CA CYS A 163 6.80 -20.24 0.38
C CYS A 163 7.41 -21.62 0.66
N SER A 164 8.68 -21.73 1.04
CA SER A 164 9.28 -23.02 1.43
C SER A 164 8.80 -23.51 2.79
N ALA A 165 8.28 -22.61 3.63
CA ALA A 165 7.77 -22.97 4.94
C ALA A 165 6.29 -23.39 4.90
N ARG A 166 5.51 -22.77 4.00
CA ARG A 166 4.09 -23.06 3.84
C ARG A 166 3.62 -22.87 2.41
N GLU A 167 3.57 -23.95 1.65
CA GLU A 167 3.25 -23.89 0.22
C GLU A 167 1.80 -23.48 -0.08
N LYS A 168 0.86 -23.77 0.82
CA LYS A 168 -0.58 -23.46 0.65
C LYS A 168 -0.99 -22.13 1.27
N ALA A 169 -0.11 -21.13 1.31
CA ALA A 169 -0.39 -19.81 1.89
C ALA A 169 -0.03 -18.67 0.93
N ALA A 170 -0.52 -17.47 1.24
CA ALA A 170 0.08 -16.26 0.69
C ALA A 170 1.52 -16.15 1.19
N CYS A 171 2.49 -15.97 0.30
CA CYS A 171 3.90 -16.09 0.67
C CYS A 171 4.83 -15.37 -0.30
N VAL A 172 6.04 -15.10 0.17
CA VAL A 172 7.16 -14.61 -0.64
C VAL A 172 7.77 -15.81 -1.36
N VAL A 173 7.75 -15.77 -2.69
CA VAL A 173 8.34 -16.80 -3.56
C VAL A 173 9.83 -16.54 -3.75
N SER A 174 10.19 -15.26 -3.92
CA SER A 174 11.59 -14.84 -4.02
C SER A 174 11.75 -13.36 -3.74
N LEU A 175 12.86 -13.00 -3.10
CA LEU A 175 13.34 -11.64 -2.93
C LEU A 175 14.78 -11.53 -3.46
N SER A 176 15.05 -10.48 -4.23
CA SER A 176 16.39 -10.15 -4.70
C SER A 176 16.66 -8.65 -4.58
N VAL A 177 17.92 -8.31 -4.34
CA VAL A 177 18.44 -6.93 -4.35
C VAL A 177 19.32 -6.76 -5.59
N ILE A 178 19.04 -5.76 -6.39
CA ILE A 178 19.76 -5.38 -7.59
C ILE A 178 20.57 -4.12 -7.25
N LYS A 179 21.88 -4.20 -7.40
CA LYS A 179 22.80 -3.09 -7.16
C LYS A 179 22.80 -2.13 -8.35
N ALA A 180 23.35 -0.93 -8.14
CA ALA A 180 23.49 0.10 -9.18
C ALA A 180 24.30 -0.37 -10.40
N ASP A 181 25.20 -1.34 -10.24
CA ASP A 181 25.98 -1.95 -11.33
C ASP A 181 25.23 -3.05 -12.11
N GLY A 182 23.97 -3.33 -11.73
CA GLY A 182 23.12 -4.38 -12.32
C GLY A 182 23.30 -5.76 -11.70
N THR A 183 24.26 -5.94 -10.78
CA THR A 183 24.45 -7.21 -10.07
C THR A 183 23.21 -7.54 -9.25
N THR A 184 22.69 -8.75 -9.42
CA THR A 184 21.54 -9.27 -8.65
C THR A 184 22.02 -10.20 -7.55
N LEU A 185 21.68 -9.86 -6.31
CA LEU A 185 21.93 -10.64 -5.10
C LEU A 185 20.60 -11.26 -4.64
N LYS A 186 20.52 -12.59 -4.62
CA LYS A 186 19.35 -13.30 -4.11
C LYS A 186 19.33 -13.23 -2.58
N ALA A 187 18.20 -12.86 -2.01
CA ALA A 187 18.00 -12.95 -0.57
C ALA A 187 17.64 -14.39 -0.18
N THR A 188 18.25 -14.89 0.88
CA THR A 188 17.95 -16.23 1.43
C THR A 188 17.05 -16.10 2.65
N PRO A 189 15.95 -16.86 2.76
CA PRO A 189 15.16 -16.88 3.99
C PRO A 189 16.05 -17.37 5.13
N PHE A 190 16.15 -16.57 6.19
CA PHE A 190 17.05 -16.81 7.32
C PHE A 190 16.28 -17.29 8.54
N LYS A 191 15.21 -16.58 8.92
CA LYS A 191 14.48 -16.88 10.15
C LYS A 191 13.03 -16.42 10.07
N ARG A 192 12.12 -17.28 10.52
CA ARG A 192 10.72 -16.91 10.79
C ARG A 192 10.61 -16.12 12.10
N VAL A 193 9.79 -15.08 12.09
CA VAL A 193 9.46 -14.22 13.23
C VAL A 193 8.08 -14.59 13.76
N TYR A 194 7.88 -14.49 15.07
CA TYR A 194 6.61 -14.76 15.76
C TYR A 194 6.12 -16.21 15.67
N ALA A 195 7.03 -17.18 15.77
CA ALA A 195 6.67 -18.59 15.62
C ALA A 195 5.62 -19.07 16.66
N LYS A 196 5.58 -18.50 17.86
CA LYS A 196 4.62 -18.89 18.91
C LYS A 196 3.29 -18.17 18.76
N LYS A 197 3.31 -16.88 18.45
CA LYS A 197 2.11 -16.01 18.37
C LYS A 197 1.42 -16.03 17.01
N SER A 198 2.14 -16.41 15.96
CA SER A 198 1.64 -16.45 14.58
C SER A 198 1.96 -17.82 13.96
N PRO A 199 1.42 -18.93 14.48
CA PRO A 199 1.78 -20.30 14.07
C PRO A 199 1.44 -20.63 12.61
N GLY A 200 0.50 -19.89 12.01
CA GLY A 200 0.08 -20.05 10.62
C GLY A 200 -0.86 -21.24 10.41
N TRP A 201 -1.48 -21.29 9.23
CA TRP A 201 -2.44 -22.33 8.83
C TRP A 201 -2.49 -22.48 7.31
N ASP A 202 -2.90 -23.65 6.84
CA ASP A 202 -3.04 -23.92 5.41
C ASP A 202 -4.31 -23.29 4.85
N SER A 203 -4.28 -22.86 3.60
CA SER A 203 -5.45 -22.28 2.96
C SER A 203 -6.55 -23.30 2.69
N THR A 204 -7.79 -22.84 2.88
CA THR A 204 -9.02 -23.48 2.37
C THR A 204 -9.72 -22.60 1.33
N PHE A 205 -9.06 -21.54 0.87
CA PHE A 205 -9.64 -20.54 -0.01
C PHE A 205 -9.97 -21.12 -1.38
N ASP A 206 -11.22 -20.93 -1.79
CA ASP A 206 -11.71 -21.23 -3.14
C ASP A 206 -12.13 -19.91 -3.80
N ALA A 207 -11.43 -19.54 -4.87
CA ALA A 207 -11.68 -18.29 -5.58
C ALA A 207 -12.97 -18.32 -6.42
N LYS A 208 -13.46 -19.49 -6.84
CA LYS A 208 -14.67 -19.61 -7.67
C LYS A 208 -15.93 -19.34 -6.85
N THR A 209 -15.96 -19.84 -5.62
CA THR A 209 -17.07 -19.63 -4.68
C THR A 209 -16.82 -18.45 -3.74
N ASN A 210 -15.59 -17.95 -3.69
CA ASN A 210 -15.11 -16.96 -2.73
C ASN A 210 -15.41 -17.38 -1.27
N THR A 211 -15.15 -18.66 -0.97
CA THR A 211 -15.34 -19.26 0.35
C THR A 211 -14.02 -19.73 0.96
N GLY A 212 -14.05 -20.10 2.23
CA GLY A 212 -12.86 -20.52 2.96
C GLY A 212 -12.00 -19.34 3.38
N TYR A 213 -10.72 -19.61 3.68
CA TYR A 213 -9.79 -18.61 4.18
C TYR A 213 -8.42 -18.71 3.51
N PRO A 214 -7.74 -17.57 3.28
CA PRO A 214 -6.37 -17.57 2.80
C PRO A 214 -5.46 -18.26 3.83
N GLY A 215 -4.46 -18.98 3.34
CA GLY A 215 -3.45 -19.57 4.21
C GLY A 215 -2.52 -18.50 4.75
N ALA A 216 -2.02 -18.70 5.96
CA ALA A 216 -1.23 -17.71 6.68
C ALA A 216 0.03 -18.33 7.29
N ASP A 217 1.03 -17.50 7.56
CA ASP A 217 2.27 -17.88 8.24
C ASP A 217 2.68 -16.82 9.27
N GLY A 218 3.97 -16.53 9.43
CA GLY A 218 4.48 -15.38 10.17
C GLY A 218 5.49 -14.61 9.31
N PRO A 219 5.93 -13.41 9.71
CA PRO A 219 6.94 -12.67 8.97
C PRO A 219 8.27 -13.41 8.90
N TRP A 220 9.11 -13.07 7.92
CA TRP A 220 10.43 -13.68 7.76
C TRP A 220 11.53 -12.62 7.61
N ILE A 221 12.69 -12.95 8.19
CA ILE A 221 13.96 -12.30 7.93
C ILE A 221 14.59 -12.97 6.71
N TYR A 222 14.98 -12.15 5.74
CA TYR A 222 15.71 -12.52 4.54
C TYR A 222 17.11 -11.90 4.61
N ARG A 223 18.13 -12.72 4.42
CA ARG A 223 19.53 -12.29 4.44
C ARG A 223 20.06 -12.13 3.03
N VAL A 224 20.69 -10.99 2.77
CA VAL A 224 21.47 -10.75 1.54
C VAL A 224 22.94 -10.73 1.92
N THR A 225 23.78 -11.45 1.16
CA THR A 225 25.23 -11.48 1.37
C THR A 225 25.94 -10.92 0.13
N ASP A 226 26.86 -9.97 0.33
CA ASP A 226 27.69 -9.37 -0.72
C ASP A 226 29.14 -9.28 -0.26
N GLY A 227 30.06 -9.96 -0.93
CA GLY A 227 31.49 -9.90 -0.59
C GLY A 227 31.84 -10.30 0.85
N GLY A 228 30.98 -11.07 1.54
CA GLY A 228 31.14 -11.46 2.95
C GLY A 228 30.40 -10.55 3.95
N GLU A 229 29.88 -9.40 3.53
CA GLU A 229 28.98 -8.58 4.34
C GLU A 229 27.54 -9.07 4.22
N THR A 230 26.78 -9.00 5.32
CA THR A 230 25.37 -9.42 5.34
C THR A 230 24.45 -8.27 5.72
N GLN A 231 23.33 -8.13 5.02
CA GLN A 231 22.22 -7.25 5.40
C GLN A 231 20.94 -8.07 5.52
N ASP A 232 20.28 -7.93 6.67
CA ASP A 232 18.99 -8.56 6.92
C ASP A 232 17.85 -7.61 6.54
N TYR A 233 16.82 -8.17 5.92
CA TYR A 233 15.58 -7.49 5.55
C TYR A 233 14.41 -8.25 6.14
N ILE A 234 13.45 -7.54 6.73
CA ILE A 234 12.16 -8.13 7.08
C ILE A 234 11.15 -7.80 5.97
N VAL A 235 10.44 -8.81 5.49
CA VAL A 235 9.31 -8.62 4.58
C VAL A 235 8.04 -8.79 5.39
N LEU A 236 7.23 -7.73 5.43
CA LEU A 236 5.96 -7.69 6.13
C LEU A 236 4.85 -7.65 5.10
N GLY A 237 4.20 -8.79 4.85
CA GLY A 237 3.00 -8.89 4.02
C GLY A 237 1.81 -9.34 4.85
N LEU A 238 0.66 -8.69 4.69
CA LEU A 238 -0.61 -9.04 5.33
C LEU A 238 -1.70 -9.06 4.27
N VAL A 239 -2.37 -10.20 4.16
CA VAL A 239 -3.61 -10.35 3.40
C VAL A 239 -4.75 -10.33 4.41
N SER A 240 -5.61 -9.32 4.32
CA SER A 240 -6.80 -9.21 5.15
C SER A 240 -8.06 -9.49 4.33
N ALA A 241 -8.95 -10.31 4.89
CA ALA A 241 -10.26 -10.58 4.31
C ALA A 241 -11.34 -10.49 5.39
N LEU A 242 -12.30 -9.58 5.20
CA LEU A 242 -13.45 -9.41 6.08
C LEU A 242 -14.69 -9.95 5.38
N PHE A 243 -15.42 -10.81 6.06
CA PHE A 243 -16.65 -11.41 5.58
C PHE A 243 -17.79 -11.03 6.52
N ASN A 244 -18.87 -10.50 5.94
CA ASN A 244 -20.11 -10.25 6.67
C ASN A 244 -21.11 -11.36 6.35
N ARG A 245 -21.88 -11.75 7.35
CA ARG A 245 -23.04 -12.63 7.20
C ARG A 245 -24.30 -11.76 7.21
N PRO A 246 -24.98 -11.58 6.06
CA PRO A 246 -26.24 -10.87 6.02
C PRO A 246 -27.27 -11.52 6.96
N THR A 247 -28.02 -10.69 7.69
CA THR A 247 -29.06 -11.15 8.63
C THR A 247 -30.04 -12.09 7.92
N GLY A 248 -30.25 -13.29 8.48
CA GLY A 248 -31.17 -14.28 7.93
C GLY A 248 -30.61 -15.17 6.82
N THR A 249 -29.31 -15.08 6.50
CA THR A 249 -28.65 -15.93 5.51
C THR A 249 -27.54 -16.80 6.12
N SER A 250 -27.12 -17.84 5.40
CA SER A 250 -25.96 -18.68 5.73
C SER A 250 -24.71 -18.35 4.90
N THR A 251 -24.83 -17.44 3.92
CA THR A 251 -23.77 -17.11 2.95
C THR A 251 -22.96 -15.91 3.42
N TRP A 252 -21.65 -15.96 3.21
CA TRP A 252 -20.72 -14.90 3.59
C TRP A 252 -20.42 -13.99 2.39
N ASP A 253 -20.47 -12.68 2.58
CA ASP A 253 -20.11 -11.67 1.58
C ASP A 253 -18.78 -11.00 1.96
N PRO A 254 -17.74 -11.06 1.10
CA PRO A 254 -16.48 -10.39 1.37
C PRO A 254 -16.60 -8.86 1.27
N SER A 255 -16.61 -8.17 2.40
CA SER A 255 -16.74 -6.71 2.46
C SER A 255 -15.40 -5.97 2.44
N GLU A 256 -14.31 -6.61 2.87
CA GLU A 256 -12.96 -6.02 2.82
C GLU A 256 -11.98 -7.05 2.27
N LYS A 257 -11.11 -6.59 1.36
CA LYS A 257 -10.06 -7.39 0.72
C LYS A 257 -8.85 -6.48 0.61
N SER A 258 -7.83 -6.68 1.43
CA SER A 258 -6.68 -5.78 1.43
C SER A 258 -5.35 -6.52 1.52
N LEU A 259 -4.37 -5.97 0.82
CA LEU A 259 -2.97 -6.33 0.91
C LEU A 259 -2.24 -5.18 1.59
N ARG A 260 -1.36 -5.48 2.54
CA ARG A 260 -0.36 -4.54 3.03
C ARG A 260 1.01 -5.18 2.91
N LEU A 261 1.95 -4.50 2.31
CA LEU A 261 3.25 -5.07 1.98
C LEU A 261 4.35 -4.03 2.18
N SER A 262 5.42 -4.42 2.87
CA SER A 262 6.59 -3.57 3.07
C SER A 262 7.86 -4.39 3.19
N ILE A 263 8.97 -3.81 2.73
CA ILE A 263 10.32 -4.34 2.94
C ILE A 263 11.03 -3.34 3.85
N TYR A 264 11.68 -3.81 4.90
CA TYR A 264 12.54 -2.97 5.73
C TYR A 264 13.91 -3.61 5.91
N PRO A 265 15.01 -2.88 5.67
CA PRO A 265 16.29 -3.31 6.19
C PRO A 265 16.24 -3.21 7.72
N VAL A 266 16.75 -4.23 8.38
CA VAL A 266 16.74 -4.32 9.83
C VAL A 266 18.12 -4.63 10.37
N LYS A 267 18.36 -4.21 11.60
CA LYS A 267 19.40 -4.77 12.45
C LYS A 267 18.76 -5.41 13.68
N THR A 268 19.50 -6.26 14.35
CA THR A 268 19.03 -6.97 15.53
C THR A 268 19.77 -6.50 16.77
N THR A 269 19.02 -6.26 17.83
CA THR A 269 19.55 -5.97 19.18
C THR A 269 18.99 -7.00 20.15
N ASN A 270 19.77 -7.33 21.19
CA ASN A 270 19.40 -8.39 22.13
C ASN A 270 19.27 -7.86 23.56
N ASP A 271 18.25 -8.32 24.27
CA ASP A 271 17.99 -8.00 25.69
C ASP A 271 17.12 -9.10 26.30
N ASP A 272 17.46 -9.61 27.49
CA ASP A 272 16.71 -10.69 28.14
C ASP A 272 15.26 -10.31 28.52
N THR A 273 14.92 -9.02 28.53
CA THR A 273 13.56 -8.52 28.76
C THR A 273 12.65 -8.62 27.53
N PHE A 274 13.22 -8.82 26.33
CA PHE A 274 12.43 -8.97 25.12
C PHE A 274 11.69 -10.31 25.12
N ALA A 275 10.37 -10.23 25.00
CA ALA A 275 9.48 -11.37 24.88
C ALA A 275 8.74 -11.31 23.54
N GLU A 276 8.49 -12.46 22.92
CA GLU A 276 7.84 -12.52 21.61
C GLU A 276 6.51 -11.74 21.56
N GLY A 277 6.39 -10.84 20.59
CA GLY A 277 5.24 -9.97 20.37
C GLY A 277 4.95 -8.98 21.51
N SER A 278 5.93 -8.71 22.37
CA SER A 278 5.89 -7.54 23.26
C SER A 278 6.16 -6.27 22.45
N GLY A 279 5.64 -5.14 22.94
CA GLY A 279 5.98 -3.83 22.39
C GLY A 279 7.31 -3.35 22.95
N ALA A 280 8.25 -3.00 22.08
CA ALA A 280 9.50 -2.36 22.49
C ALA A 280 9.80 -1.18 21.58
N ALA A 281 10.19 -0.06 22.19
CA ALA A 281 10.53 1.16 21.48
C ALA A 281 11.73 0.91 20.56
N GLY A 282 11.60 1.28 19.28
CA GLY A 282 12.62 1.07 18.24
C GLY A 282 12.42 -0.20 17.44
N CYS A 283 11.58 -1.12 17.93
CA CYS A 283 11.43 -2.45 17.36
C CYS A 283 10.24 -2.52 16.42
N ILE A 284 10.47 -2.97 15.19
CA ILE A 284 9.39 -3.36 14.27
C ILE A 284 8.86 -4.76 14.57
N ALA A 285 9.73 -5.61 15.13
CA ALA A 285 9.33 -6.91 15.66
C ALA A 285 10.16 -7.29 16.88
N VAL A 286 9.55 -8.00 17.81
CA VAL A 286 10.19 -8.49 19.03
C VAL A 286 9.98 -9.99 19.17
N GLU A 287 11.07 -10.74 19.27
CA GLU A 287 11.09 -12.15 19.63
C GLU A 287 11.71 -12.32 21.02
N ASP A 288 11.68 -13.54 21.55
CA ASP A 288 12.39 -13.84 22.79
C ASP A 288 13.86 -13.48 22.66
N LYS A 289 14.29 -12.52 23.49
CA LYS A 289 15.64 -11.94 23.52
C LYS A 289 16.07 -11.11 22.31
N PHE A 290 15.23 -10.93 21.29
CA PHE A 290 15.61 -10.22 20.06
C PHE A 290 14.63 -9.10 19.74
N CYS A 291 15.17 -7.93 19.38
CA CYS A 291 14.43 -6.82 18.80
C CYS A 291 14.99 -6.53 17.40
N TYR A 292 14.12 -6.51 16.40
CA TYR A 292 14.45 -6.09 15.05
C TYR A 292 14.13 -4.61 14.89
N GLN A 293 15.13 -3.80 14.55
CA GLN A 293 15.00 -2.35 14.44
C GLN A 293 15.14 -1.93 12.98
N ARG A 294 14.22 -1.07 12.51
CA ARG A 294 14.28 -0.49 11.16
C ARG A 294 15.50 0.41 11.04
N ILE A 295 16.26 0.23 9.97
CA ILE A 295 17.36 1.13 9.59
C ILE A 295 17.07 1.74 8.21
N ALA A 296 17.90 2.69 7.78
CA ALA A 296 17.78 3.28 6.44
C ALA A 296 18.17 2.29 5.34
N PHE A 297 17.48 2.36 4.19
CA PHE A 297 17.95 1.72 2.98
C PHE A 297 19.29 2.32 2.56
N LYS A 298 20.23 1.47 2.12
CA LYS A 298 21.38 1.92 1.33
C LYS A 298 20.85 2.51 0.02
N THR A 299 21.48 3.58 -0.47
CA THR A 299 21.09 4.24 -1.72
C THR A 299 21.47 3.39 -2.94
N GLY A 300 20.77 3.59 -4.06
CA GLY A 300 21.07 2.91 -5.32
C GLY A 300 20.77 1.40 -5.33
N LEU A 301 19.89 0.95 -4.43
CA LEU A 301 19.37 -0.42 -4.43
C LEU A 301 18.01 -0.47 -5.12
N ARG A 302 17.78 -1.56 -5.85
CA ARG A 302 16.50 -1.90 -6.47
C ARG A 302 16.07 -3.28 -5.98
N PHE A 303 14.79 -3.46 -5.69
CA PHE A 303 14.27 -4.72 -5.14
C PHE A 303 13.39 -5.40 -6.17
N SER A 304 13.59 -6.71 -6.35
CA SER A 304 12.71 -7.58 -7.12
C SER A 304 12.04 -8.56 -6.16
N LEU A 305 10.72 -8.45 -6.03
CA LEU A 305 9.90 -9.27 -5.16
C LEU A 305 8.87 -10.05 -6.00
N LYS A 306 8.80 -11.36 -5.80
CA LYS A 306 7.73 -12.22 -6.31
C LYS A 306 6.93 -12.75 -5.13
N MET A 307 5.64 -12.48 -5.10
CA MET A 307 4.72 -12.93 -4.05
C MET A 307 3.60 -13.76 -4.63
N ARG A 308 3.25 -14.85 -3.96
CA ARG A 308 2.01 -15.61 -4.20
C ARG A 308 0.90 -14.99 -3.36
N LEU A 309 -0.20 -14.60 -4.01
CA LEU A 309 -1.34 -13.93 -3.38
C LEU A 309 -2.65 -14.61 -3.80
N PRO A 310 -3.66 -14.68 -2.90
CA PRO A 310 -4.96 -15.24 -3.24
C PRO A 310 -5.70 -14.30 -4.20
N LYS A 311 -6.47 -14.86 -5.14
CA LYS A 311 -7.23 -14.10 -6.16
C LYS A 311 -8.32 -13.18 -5.60
N ILE A 312 -8.62 -13.27 -4.30
CA ILE A 312 -9.43 -12.28 -3.61
C ILE A 312 -8.76 -10.89 -3.59
N ILE A 313 -7.43 -10.81 -3.72
CA ILE A 313 -6.71 -9.54 -3.87
C ILE A 313 -6.86 -9.06 -5.33
N SER A 314 -7.52 -7.91 -5.48
CA SER A 314 -7.85 -7.33 -6.78
C SER A 314 -7.81 -5.80 -6.74
N GLY A 315 -7.96 -5.16 -7.91
CA GLY A 315 -8.03 -3.71 -8.03
C GLY A 315 -6.66 -3.04 -8.01
N TRP A 316 -6.59 -1.82 -7.50
CA TRP A 316 -5.38 -1.01 -7.48
C TRP A 316 -4.65 -1.08 -6.16
N LEU A 317 -3.32 -1.12 -6.29
CA LEU A 317 -2.41 -0.92 -5.18
C LEU A 317 -1.80 0.48 -5.25
N ASN A 318 -1.45 1.04 -4.11
CA ASN A 318 -0.67 2.25 -4.00
C ASN A 318 0.60 2.01 -3.19
N GLY A 319 1.56 2.94 -3.24
CA GLY A 319 2.74 2.79 -2.40
C GLY A 319 3.89 3.74 -2.65
N ARG A 320 5.06 3.32 -2.17
CA ARG A 320 6.34 4.04 -2.23
C ARG A 320 7.33 3.21 -3.02
N LEU A 321 7.31 3.40 -4.33
CA LEU A 321 8.20 2.71 -5.27
C LEU A 321 8.66 3.72 -6.33
N ASP A 322 9.97 3.87 -6.54
CA ASP A 322 10.51 4.63 -7.67
C ASP A 322 10.67 3.68 -8.87
N LYS A 323 10.16 4.14 -10.02
CA LYS A 323 10.11 3.41 -11.30
C LYS A 323 9.70 1.94 -11.14
N PRO A 324 8.47 1.67 -10.64
CA PRO A 324 7.97 0.32 -10.51
C PRO A 324 7.77 -0.33 -11.89
N ILE A 325 8.23 -1.57 -12.00
CA ILE A 325 7.86 -2.50 -13.05
C ILE A 325 7.10 -3.63 -12.35
N ALA A 326 5.86 -3.86 -12.72
CA ALA A 326 5.04 -4.89 -12.11
C ALA A 326 4.27 -5.67 -13.16
N TYR A 327 4.00 -6.93 -12.85
CA TYR A 327 3.12 -7.79 -13.63
C TYR A 327 2.63 -8.96 -12.78
N THR A 328 1.61 -9.66 -13.27
CA THR A 328 1.08 -10.86 -12.62
C THR A 328 1.30 -12.09 -13.48
N GLU A 329 1.49 -13.24 -12.84
CA GLU A 329 1.53 -14.56 -13.46
C GLU A 329 0.46 -15.44 -12.82
N ALA A 330 -0.20 -16.29 -13.60
CA ALA A 330 -1.07 -17.32 -13.03
C ALA A 330 -0.24 -18.28 -12.15
N TYR A 331 -0.84 -18.79 -11.09
CA TYR A 331 -0.26 -19.86 -10.27
C TYR A 331 -1.17 -21.09 -10.27
N ASP A 332 -2.39 -20.96 -9.74
CA ASP A 332 -3.41 -22.00 -9.77
C ASP A 332 -4.82 -21.38 -9.86
N ASP A 333 -5.86 -22.18 -9.60
CA ASP A 333 -7.24 -21.73 -9.61
C ASP A 333 -7.54 -20.66 -8.54
N ASN A 334 -6.80 -20.62 -7.43
CA ASN A 334 -7.09 -19.81 -6.25
C ASN A 334 -6.09 -18.67 -5.99
N TYR A 335 -4.89 -18.78 -6.55
CA TYR A 335 -3.76 -17.88 -6.32
C TYR A 335 -3.13 -17.42 -7.63
N PHE A 336 -2.45 -16.29 -7.57
CA PHE A 336 -1.60 -15.74 -8.62
C PHE A 336 -0.27 -15.27 -8.02
N ASN A 337 0.73 -15.06 -8.86
CA ASN A 337 1.96 -14.40 -8.45
C ASN A 337 1.93 -12.93 -8.86
N LEU A 338 2.20 -12.02 -7.92
CA LEU A 338 2.51 -10.62 -8.18
C LEU A 338 4.04 -10.44 -8.18
N ILE A 339 4.57 -9.91 -9.28
CA ILE A 339 6.00 -9.60 -9.42
C ILE A 339 6.13 -8.08 -9.44
N VAL A 340 6.98 -7.54 -8.58
CA VAL A 340 7.27 -6.11 -8.50
C VAL A 340 8.77 -5.88 -8.42
N GLU A 341 9.28 -5.05 -9.32
CA GLU A 341 10.65 -4.59 -9.35
C GLU A 341 10.67 -3.08 -9.21
N ALA A 342 11.30 -2.54 -8.15
CA ALA A 342 11.32 -1.10 -7.91
C ALA A 342 12.43 -0.67 -6.96
N ASP A 343 12.84 0.59 -7.09
CA ASP A 343 13.73 1.24 -6.14
C ASP A 343 12.90 1.70 -4.93
N PRO A 344 13.46 1.75 -3.70
CA PRO A 344 12.85 2.47 -2.60
C PRO A 344 12.65 3.94 -2.99
N LEU A 345 11.49 4.49 -2.65
CA LEU A 345 11.14 5.88 -2.92
C LEU A 345 11.30 6.71 -1.66
N GLU A 346 11.88 7.90 -1.78
CA GLU A 346 11.95 8.87 -0.68
C GLU A 346 10.54 9.34 -0.34
N GLU A 347 9.97 8.87 0.76
CA GLU A 347 8.65 9.25 1.26
C GLU A 347 8.73 10.56 2.04
N ILE A 348 7.88 11.51 1.68
CA ILE A 348 7.71 12.76 2.40
C ILE A 348 6.63 12.56 3.46
N VAL A 349 6.94 12.82 4.71
CA VAL A 349 5.98 12.78 5.81
C VAL A 349 5.69 14.21 6.25
N ALA A 350 4.41 14.58 6.27
CA ALA A 350 3.97 15.85 6.84
C ALA A 350 3.40 15.62 8.24
N GLY A 351 3.76 16.49 9.18
CA GLY A 351 3.18 16.45 10.52
C GLY A 351 3.68 17.53 11.46
N LYS A 352 2.83 17.92 12.42
CA LYS A 352 3.09 18.96 13.41
C LYS A 352 2.11 18.83 14.59
N TRP A 353 2.50 19.33 15.76
CA TRP A 353 1.56 19.65 16.83
C TRP A 353 0.84 20.96 16.50
N LEU A 354 -0.49 20.91 16.40
CA LEU A 354 -1.31 22.07 16.09
C LEU A 354 -2.23 22.42 17.26
N PRO A 355 -2.43 23.71 17.60
CA PRO A 355 -3.48 24.12 18.53
C PRO A 355 -4.85 23.65 18.06
N GLN A 356 -5.71 23.23 18.99
CA GLN A 356 -7.06 22.72 18.67
C GLN A 356 -8.07 23.82 18.30
N ASN A 357 -7.79 24.54 17.21
CA ASN A 357 -8.73 25.46 16.57
C ASN A 357 -9.89 24.70 15.88
N SER A 358 -10.85 25.42 15.30
CA SER A 358 -12.02 24.81 14.63
C SER A 358 -11.63 23.84 13.52
N ASP A 359 -10.63 24.19 12.69
CA ASP A 359 -10.20 23.36 11.56
C ASP A 359 -9.56 22.05 12.03
N VAL A 360 -8.76 22.11 13.10
CA VAL A 360 -8.15 20.92 13.73
C VAL A 360 -9.20 20.05 14.40
N LYS A 361 -10.18 20.65 15.11
CA LYS A 361 -11.28 19.90 15.74
C LYS A 361 -12.16 19.20 14.70
N ASP A 362 -12.46 19.87 13.60
CA ASP A 362 -13.18 19.27 12.47
C ASP A 362 -12.40 18.08 11.90
N TYR A 363 -11.10 18.27 11.63
CA TYR A 363 -10.23 17.20 11.15
C TYR A 363 -10.23 16.00 12.10
N LEU A 364 -10.05 16.21 13.41
CA LEU A 364 -10.00 15.15 14.40
C LEU A 364 -11.30 14.36 14.44
N ARG A 365 -12.45 15.04 14.41
CA ARG A 365 -13.79 14.44 14.39
C ARG A 365 -14.06 13.67 13.09
N GLU A 366 -13.77 14.28 11.94
CA GLU A 366 -14.05 13.70 10.62
C GLU A 366 -13.16 12.48 10.34
N SER A 367 -11.88 12.54 10.74
CA SER A 367 -10.95 11.42 10.67
C SER A 367 -11.10 10.39 11.79
N LYS A 368 -11.96 10.68 12.80
CA LYS A 368 -12.13 9.89 14.03
C LYS A 368 -10.83 9.66 14.80
N ARG A 369 -9.86 10.58 14.68
CA ARG A 369 -8.55 10.48 15.35
C ARG A 369 -8.62 10.93 16.80
N ASP A 370 -9.60 11.76 17.15
CA ASP A 370 -9.97 12.08 18.52
C ASP A 370 -10.21 10.82 19.39
N GLN A 371 -10.82 9.78 18.82
CA GLN A 371 -11.10 8.50 19.50
C GLN A 371 -9.85 7.70 19.87
N THR A 372 -8.68 8.07 19.36
CA THR A 372 -7.41 7.36 19.59
C THR A 372 -6.57 7.99 20.70
N ALA A 373 -6.96 9.17 21.19
CA ALA A 373 -6.28 9.83 22.29
C ALA A 373 -6.56 9.14 23.63
N ALA A 374 -5.53 9.03 24.47
CA ALA A 374 -5.74 8.63 25.86
C ALA A 374 -6.49 9.75 26.63
N PRO A 375 -7.39 9.40 27.57
CA PRO A 375 -8.11 10.39 28.37
C PRO A 375 -7.15 11.17 29.29
N GLY A 376 -7.48 12.43 29.57
CA GLY A 376 -6.78 13.27 30.54
C GLY A 376 -5.39 13.78 30.12
N GLN A 377 -4.98 13.61 28.86
CA GLN A 377 -3.73 14.16 28.36
C GLN A 377 -3.82 15.68 28.14
N LYS A 378 -2.74 16.42 28.46
CA LYS A 378 -2.68 17.89 28.24
C LYS A 378 -2.73 18.27 26.75
N ASN A 379 -2.21 17.39 25.90
CA ASN A 379 -2.17 17.48 24.45
C ASN A 379 -2.64 16.14 23.88
N MET A 380 -3.36 16.16 22.77
CA MET A 380 -3.92 14.96 22.15
C MET A 380 -2.88 14.23 21.31
N ASP A 381 -2.23 13.24 21.92
CA ASP A 381 -1.41 12.24 21.21
C ASP A 381 -2.33 11.22 20.51
N VAL A 382 -2.58 11.46 19.22
CA VAL A 382 -3.47 10.64 18.38
C VAL A 382 -2.70 9.78 17.38
N ALA A 383 -3.36 8.77 16.84
CA ALA A 383 -2.86 8.03 15.68
C ALA A 383 -2.76 8.93 14.44
N GLY A 384 -1.91 8.54 13.49
CA GLY A 384 -1.77 9.21 12.21
C GLY A 384 -2.93 8.90 11.27
N VAL A 385 -2.98 9.63 10.16
CA VAL A 385 -3.86 9.32 9.04
C VAL A 385 -3.03 8.71 7.92
N ASP A 386 -3.52 7.63 7.32
CA ASP A 386 -2.83 7.02 6.19
C ASP A 386 -2.80 8.05 5.02
N PRO A 387 -1.69 8.16 4.27
CA PRO A 387 -1.56 9.11 3.15
C PRO A 387 -2.63 8.97 2.04
N ASP A 388 -3.26 7.79 1.96
CA ASP A 388 -4.32 7.42 1.04
C ASP A 388 -5.69 7.29 1.72
N ASP A 389 -5.87 7.85 2.91
CA ASP A 389 -7.21 7.95 3.49
C ASP A 389 -8.08 8.88 2.62
N GLN A 390 -9.37 8.59 2.49
CA GLN A 390 -10.35 9.41 1.75
C GLN A 390 -10.32 10.89 2.13
N MET A 391 -9.99 11.17 3.38
CA MET A 391 -9.90 12.52 3.92
C MET A 391 -8.48 13.08 3.89
N ALA A 392 -7.44 12.29 3.60
CA ALA A 392 -6.03 12.70 3.70
C ALA A 392 -5.72 13.94 2.86
N TYR A 393 -6.01 13.89 1.55
CA TYR A 393 -5.77 15.02 0.65
C TYR A 393 -6.51 16.29 1.09
N ARG A 394 -7.82 16.18 1.38
CA ARG A 394 -8.67 17.32 1.75
C ARG A 394 -8.28 17.93 3.10
N SER A 395 -8.00 17.07 4.09
CA SER A 395 -7.58 17.51 5.42
C SER A 395 -6.21 18.17 5.40
N TYR A 396 -5.25 17.62 4.62
CA TYR A 396 -3.96 18.26 4.42
C TYR A 396 -4.11 19.66 3.81
N LYS A 397 -4.85 19.81 2.71
CA LYS A 397 -5.11 21.13 2.09
C LYS A 397 -5.77 22.12 3.05
N LYS A 398 -6.69 21.66 3.90
CA LYS A 398 -7.31 22.51 4.93
C LYS A 398 -6.31 22.97 5.99
N LEU A 399 -5.37 22.09 6.38
CA LEU A 399 -4.48 22.29 7.51
C LEU A 399 -3.09 22.83 7.15
N GLU A 400 -2.66 22.76 5.89
CA GLU A 400 -1.30 23.14 5.46
C GLU A 400 -0.92 24.58 5.85
N LYS A 401 -1.90 25.50 5.88
CA LYS A 401 -1.73 26.90 6.34
C LYS A 401 -1.33 27.03 7.81
N TYR A 402 -1.52 25.99 8.63
CA TYR A 402 -1.10 25.93 10.04
C TYR A 402 0.23 25.17 10.21
N MET A 403 0.69 24.51 9.16
CA MET A 403 1.93 23.74 9.15
C MET A 403 3.10 24.62 8.75
N ASP A 404 4.30 24.11 9.00
CA ASP A 404 5.47 24.70 8.38
C ASP A 404 5.53 24.15 6.95
N ASP A 405 5.96 24.95 5.97
CA ASP A 405 6.10 24.52 4.57
C ASP A 405 7.31 23.57 4.36
N LYS A 406 7.53 22.66 5.31
CA LYS A 406 8.59 21.68 5.33
C LYS A 406 8.08 20.31 5.78
N ALA A 407 8.74 19.25 5.31
CA ALA A 407 8.51 17.91 5.78
C ALA A 407 8.83 17.77 7.28
N LEU A 408 8.09 16.91 7.97
CA LEU A 408 8.45 16.42 9.31
C LEU A 408 9.68 15.51 9.21
N THR A 409 9.66 14.60 8.24
CA THR A 409 10.77 13.73 7.88
C THR A 409 10.66 13.25 6.44
N THR A 410 11.79 12.89 5.85
CA THR A 410 11.93 12.22 4.57
C THR A 410 12.76 10.96 4.76
N SER A 411 12.31 9.84 4.21
CA SER A 411 13.07 8.58 4.32
C SER A 411 12.78 7.66 3.13
N LEU A 412 13.76 6.86 2.73
CA LEU A 412 13.54 5.84 1.70
C LEU A 412 12.61 4.75 2.24
N THR A 413 11.53 4.50 1.53
CA THR A 413 10.51 3.50 1.85
C THR A 413 10.30 2.58 0.65
N TRP A 414 10.04 1.29 0.91
CA TRP A 414 9.55 0.34 -0.08
C TRP A 414 8.27 -0.31 0.45
N ARG A 415 7.11 0.07 -0.10
CA ARG A 415 5.81 -0.47 0.34
C ARG A 415 4.76 -0.47 -0.77
N LEU A 416 3.81 -1.38 -0.65
CA LEU A 416 2.62 -1.51 -1.49
C LEU A 416 1.40 -1.90 -0.65
N ASN A 417 0.29 -1.20 -0.81
CA ASN A 417 -0.94 -1.50 -0.10
C ASN A 417 -2.13 -1.49 -1.07
N THR A 418 -3.16 -2.27 -0.79
CA THR A 418 -4.49 -1.97 -1.33
C THR A 418 -4.91 -0.61 -0.79
N THR A 419 -5.48 0.23 -1.65
CA THR A 419 -5.89 1.57 -1.27
C THR A 419 -6.89 1.56 -0.10
N SER A 420 -6.68 2.42 0.90
CA SER A 420 -7.45 2.46 2.16
C SER A 420 -8.80 3.18 2.03
N GLY A 421 -9.09 3.69 0.84
CA GLY A 421 -10.38 4.13 0.38
C GLY A 421 -10.28 4.50 -1.10
N GLY A 422 -11.37 4.95 -1.68
CA GLY A 422 -11.43 5.43 -3.07
C GLY A 422 -12.17 4.45 -3.96
N SER A 423 -12.93 4.99 -4.91
CA SER A 423 -13.55 4.18 -5.94
C SER A 423 -12.45 3.50 -6.76
N GLN A 424 -12.55 2.19 -6.88
CA GLN A 424 -11.83 1.39 -7.86
C GLN A 424 -12.54 1.40 -9.21
N ASP A 425 -13.67 2.12 -9.31
CA ASP A 425 -14.47 2.23 -10.51
C ASP A 425 -13.71 3.14 -11.48
N PHE A 426 -13.04 2.46 -12.40
CA PHE A 426 -12.35 3.07 -13.51
C PHE A 426 -13.36 3.48 -14.61
N ALA A 427 -12.89 3.85 -15.80
CA ALA A 427 -13.77 4.21 -16.91
C ALA A 427 -14.90 3.19 -17.13
N SER A 428 -16.13 3.68 -17.35
CA SER A 428 -17.32 2.85 -17.52
C SER A 428 -17.12 1.83 -18.63
N GLY A 429 -17.31 0.54 -18.31
CA GLY A 429 -17.10 -0.58 -19.24
C GLY A 429 -15.71 -1.24 -19.17
N CYS A 430 -14.72 -0.62 -18.53
CA CYS A 430 -13.39 -1.21 -18.32
C CYS A 430 -13.18 -1.76 -16.90
N SER A 431 -14.17 -1.65 -16.02
CA SER A 431 -14.11 -2.04 -14.61
C SER A 431 -14.21 -3.56 -14.35
N ALA A 432 -14.62 -4.35 -15.34
CA ALA A 432 -14.80 -5.81 -15.21
C ALA A 432 -13.50 -6.62 -15.21
N ILE A 433 -12.33 -5.97 -15.13
CA ILE A 433 -11.03 -6.65 -15.18
C ILE A 433 -10.69 -7.26 -13.82
N GLU A 434 -10.70 -8.59 -13.75
CA GLU A 434 -10.37 -9.35 -12.55
C GLU A 434 -8.88 -9.23 -12.14
N GLY A 435 -8.63 -9.44 -10.84
CA GLY A 435 -7.30 -9.42 -10.25
C GLY A 435 -6.73 -8.02 -10.06
N VAL A 436 -5.42 -7.94 -9.82
CA VAL A 436 -4.72 -6.65 -9.65
C VAL A 436 -4.66 -5.94 -11.01
N GLN A 437 -5.15 -4.72 -11.03
CA GLN A 437 -5.34 -3.90 -12.23
C GLN A 437 -4.17 -2.93 -12.45
N GLY A 438 -3.63 -2.40 -11.37
CA GLY A 438 -2.56 -1.42 -11.43
C GLY A 438 -1.93 -1.11 -10.08
N ILE A 439 -0.80 -0.45 -10.15
CA ILE A 439 -0.02 0.09 -9.03
C ILE A 439 0.22 1.56 -9.34
N VAL A 440 -0.12 2.45 -8.41
CA VAL A 440 0.19 3.88 -8.49
C VAL A 440 1.08 4.30 -7.33
N THR A 441 2.16 5.02 -7.59
CA THR A 441 3.10 5.43 -6.55
C THR A 441 3.45 6.90 -6.64
N SER A 442 3.69 7.50 -5.47
CA SER A 442 4.20 8.87 -5.34
C SER A 442 4.96 9.00 -4.03
N ASN A 443 5.87 9.96 -3.95
CA ASN A 443 6.55 10.31 -2.69
C ASN A 443 5.74 11.25 -1.80
N ALA A 444 4.56 11.69 -2.25
CA ALA A 444 3.80 12.70 -1.54
C ALA A 444 3.31 12.27 -0.15
N ALA A 445 3.28 13.23 0.77
CA ALA A 445 2.72 13.11 2.12
C ALA A 445 1.26 12.67 2.12
N VAL A 446 0.45 13.16 1.17
CA VAL A 446 -0.91 12.69 0.94
C VAL A 446 -1.23 12.65 -0.55
N TYR A 447 -2.21 11.83 -0.92
CA TYR A 447 -2.67 11.70 -2.28
C TYR A 447 -4.14 11.26 -2.33
N GLU A 448 -4.80 11.52 -3.46
CA GLU A 448 -6.14 10.98 -3.67
C GLU A 448 -6.08 9.45 -3.73
N PRO A 449 -6.99 8.77 -3.03
CA PRO A 449 -6.90 7.33 -2.93
C PRO A 449 -7.63 6.65 -4.09
N GLY A 450 -7.33 5.38 -4.28
CA GLY A 450 -7.82 4.58 -5.38
C GLY A 450 -6.94 4.63 -6.63
N SER A 451 -7.56 4.32 -7.76
CA SER A 451 -6.91 4.39 -9.07
C SER A 451 -6.73 5.84 -9.52
N PRO A 452 -5.80 6.12 -10.45
CA PRO A 452 -5.85 7.37 -11.21
C PRO A 452 -7.24 7.56 -11.82
N GLN A 453 -7.84 8.73 -11.66
CA GLN A 453 -9.21 8.97 -12.07
C GLN A 453 -9.29 9.21 -13.57
N TRP A 454 -10.13 8.47 -14.28
CA TRP A 454 -10.36 8.70 -15.69
C TRP A 454 -11.19 9.98 -15.92
N SER A 455 -10.69 10.87 -16.77
CA SER A 455 -11.41 12.05 -17.24
C SER A 455 -11.65 11.95 -18.75
N GLU A 456 -12.88 11.61 -19.13
CA GLU A 456 -13.29 11.55 -20.54
C GLU A 456 -13.26 12.94 -21.20
N SER A 457 -13.54 14.01 -20.44
CA SER A 457 -13.51 15.38 -20.97
C SER A 457 -12.09 15.82 -21.33
N GLU A 458 -11.09 15.36 -20.58
CA GLU A 458 -9.68 15.68 -20.79
C GLU A 458 -8.90 14.61 -21.56
N GLY A 459 -9.47 13.42 -21.76
CA GLY A 459 -8.78 12.26 -22.32
C GLY A 459 -7.56 11.87 -21.50
N ALA A 460 -7.68 11.89 -20.17
CA ALA A 460 -6.54 11.79 -19.27
C ALA A 460 -6.84 10.97 -18.01
N LEU A 461 -5.81 10.31 -17.49
CA LEU A 461 -5.79 9.80 -16.12
C LEU A 461 -5.30 10.92 -15.20
N LEU A 462 -6.10 11.26 -14.19
CA LEU A 462 -5.85 12.32 -13.23
C LEU A 462 -5.39 11.73 -11.91
N TYR A 463 -4.40 12.35 -11.28
CA TYR A 463 -3.95 11.96 -9.95
C TYR A 463 -3.53 13.18 -9.14
N ARG A 464 -4.12 13.36 -7.96
CA ARG A 464 -3.78 14.49 -7.09
C ARG A 464 -2.89 14.06 -5.95
N VAL A 465 -1.88 14.89 -5.70
CA VAL A 465 -0.90 14.67 -4.65
C VAL A 465 -0.67 15.98 -3.90
N ALA A 466 -0.35 15.93 -2.61
CA ALA A 466 0.02 17.12 -1.86
C ALA A 466 1.12 16.84 -0.83
N SER A 467 2.01 17.80 -0.64
CA SER A 467 3.14 17.76 0.31
C SER A 467 3.70 19.16 0.58
N PRO A 468 4.54 19.31 1.61
CA PRO A 468 5.29 20.55 1.81
C PRO A 468 6.32 20.78 0.70
N HIS A 469 6.64 22.05 0.41
CA HIS A 469 7.61 22.37 -0.64
C HIS A 469 9.04 22.02 -0.24
N PHE A 470 9.38 22.06 1.05
CA PHE A 470 10.76 21.87 1.51
C PHE A 470 10.93 20.58 2.32
N LYS A 471 12.16 20.06 2.34
CA LYS A 471 12.64 19.03 3.25
C LYS A 471 12.70 19.58 4.68
N GLU A 472 13.08 18.73 5.63
CA GLU A 472 13.13 19.02 7.07
C GLU A 472 13.96 20.26 7.43
N ASP A 473 14.95 20.59 6.60
CA ASP A 473 15.82 21.76 6.76
C ASP A 473 15.12 23.10 6.42
N GLY A 474 13.91 23.05 5.85
CA GLY A 474 13.14 24.22 5.39
C GLY A 474 13.77 24.98 4.24
N LYS A 475 14.73 24.39 3.52
CA LYS A 475 15.53 25.04 2.46
C LYS A 475 15.64 24.19 1.20
N THR A 476 15.91 22.91 1.35
CA THR A 476 16.04 21.98 0.22
C THR A 476 14.65 21.65 -0.31
N ALA A 477 14.40 21.86 -1.60
CA ALA A 477 13.09 21.58 -2.16
C ALA A 477 12.80 20.08 -2.21
N ASN A 478 11.58 19.70 -1.84
CA ASN A 478 10.99 18.42 -2.19
C ASN A 478 10.71 18.39 -3.70
N VAL A 479 11.11 17.29 -4.33
CA VAL A 479 10.90 17.08 -5.75
C VAL A 479 9.89 15.96 -5.93
N GLY A 480 8.79 16.27 -6.60
CA GLY A 480 7.70 15.33 -6.83
C GLY A 480 8.09 14.17 -7.74
N ARG A 481 7.63 12.99 -7.34
CA ARG A 481 7.78 11.71 -8.03
C ARG A 481 6.40 11.09 -8.18
N TYR A 482 6.12 10.57 -9.36
CA TYR A 482 4.89 9.85 -9.67
C TYR A 482 5.16 8.75 -10.65
N ALA A 483 4.63 7.57 -10.41
CA ALA A 483 4.73 6.47 -11.34
C ALA A 483 3.48 5.59 -11.29
N PHE A 484 3.26 4.84 -12.35
CA PHE A 484 2.32 3.73 -12.32
C PHE A 484 2.85 2.54 -13.09
N ALA A 485 2.38 1.36 -12.72
CA ALA A 485 2.43 0.15 -13.53
C ALA A 485 1.00 -0.39 -13.62
N MET A 486 0.45 -0.59 -14.82
CA MET A 486 -0.93 -1.05 -14.99
C MET A 486 -1.06 -2.04 -16.14
N ARG A 487 -2.10 -2.86 -16.13
CA ARG A 487 -2.33 -3.82 -17.22
C ARG A 487 -2.50 -3.12 -18.56
N GLU A 488 -1.93 -3.73 -19.60
CA GLU A 488 -1.96 -3.20 -20.97
C GLU A 488 -3.38 -3.21 -21.56
N ASP A 489 -4.19 -4.22 -21.25
CA ASP A 489 -5.58 -4.30 -21.69
C ASP A 489 -6.47 -3.23 -21.03
N LEU A 490 -6.25 -2.94 -19.75
CA LEU A 490 -6.96 -1.90 -19.02
C LEU A 490 -6.69 -0.52 -19.60
N ILE A 491 -5.42 -0.15 -19.81
CA ILE A 491 -5.09 1.17 -20.36
C ILE A 491 -5.58 1.31 -21.80
N LYS A 492 -5.49 0.25 -22.61
CA LYS A 492 -6.05 0.22 -23.98
C LYS A 492 -7.56 0.42 -23.96
N CYS A 493 -8.26 -0.26 -23.06
CA CYS A 493 -9.72 -0.13 -22.90
C CYS A 493 -10.10 1.34 -22.60
N VAL A 494 -9.44 1.94 -21.62
CA VAL A 494 -9.79 3.28 -21.14
C VAL A 494 -9.51 4.38 -22.15
N TYR A 495 -8.39 4.29 -22.87
CA TYR A 495 -8.09 5.24 -23.94
C TYR A 495 -8.73 4.85 -25.29
N GLY A 496 -9.46 3.73 -25.37
CA GLY A 496 -10.04 3.25 -26.63
C GLY A 496 -9.00 2.92 -27.71
N LEU A 497 -7.80 2.50 -27.31
CA LEU A 497 -6.67 2.27 -28.21
C LEU A 497 -6.48 0.78 -28.50
N LYS A 498 -6.17 0.44 -29.76
CA LYS A 498 -5.74 -0.92 -30.13
C LYS A 498 -4.25 -1.15 -29.84
N THR A 499 -3.46 -0.12 -30.08
CA THR A 499 -1.99 -0.09 -29.91
C THR A 499 -1.63 1.09 -29.04
N LEU A 500 -0.70 0.92 -28.10
CA LEU A 500 -0.26 2.00 -27.23
C LEU A 500 0.90 2.77 -27.86
N PRO A 501 0.97 4.09 -27.67
CA PRO A 501 2.12 4.87 -28.09
C PRO A 501 3.35 4.54 -27.22
N SER A 502 4.54 4.85 -27.73
CA SER A 502 5.80 4.67 -26.97
C SER A 502 6.01 5.72 -25.87
N TYR A 503 5.25 6.81 -25.92
CA TYR A 503 5.33 7.92 -24.98
C TYR A 503 3.94 8.38 -24.54
N ALA A 504 3.83 8.81 -23.30
CA ALA A 504 2.70 9.57 -22.78
C ALA A 504 3.10 11.05 -22.63
N SER A 505 2.11 11.92 -22.70
CA SER A 505 2.23 13.31 -22.28
C SER A 505 1.84 13.43 -20.80
N MET A 506 2.78 13.85 -19.96
CA MET A 506 2.53 14.19 -18.56
C MET A 506 2.33 15.69 -18.43
N GLU A 507 1.11 16.10 -18.08
CA GLU A 507 0.78 17.49 -17.74
C GLU A 507 0.62 17.61 -16.23
N ILE A 508 1.26 18.62 -15.64
CA ILE A 508 1.17 18.94 -14.21
C ILE A 508 0.52 20.30 -14.09
N THR A 509 -0.58 20.41 -13.35
CA THR A 509 -1.33 21.65 -13.15
C THR A 509 -1.35 22.05 -11.69
N TYR A 510 -1.17 23.35 -11.42
CA TYR A 510 -1.17 23.91 -10.07
C TYR A 510 -2.36 24.86 -9.89
N ASP A 511 -3.34 24.43 -9.10
CA ASP A 511 -4.63 25.13 -8.93
C ASP A 511 -4.45 26.60 -8.51
N GLU A 512 -3.45 26.90 -7.67
CA GLU A 512 -3.23 28.25 -7.12
C GLU A 512 -2.57 29.23 -8.10
N SER A 513 -1.84 28.72 -9.09
CA SER A 513 -1.09 29.57 -10.04
C SER A 513 -1.63 29.55 -11.46
N GLY A 514 -2.52 28.59 -11.78
CA GLY A 514 -2.98 28.32 -13.15
C GLY A 514 -1.86 27.89 -14.11
N LYS A 515 -0.64 27.65 -13.60
CA LYS A 515 0.50 27.21 -14.41
C LYS A 515 0.38 25.73 -14.70
N SER A 516 0.68 25.36 -15.94
CA SER A 516 0.86 23.98 -16.37
C SER A 516 2.27 23.76 -16.90
N SER A 517 2.82 22.58 -16.65
CA SER A 517 4.03 22.10 -17.32
C SER A 517 3.74 20.77 -18.00
N VAL A 518 4.23 20.58 -19.23
CA VAL A 518 4.03 19.37 -20.01
C VAL A 518 5.39 18.74 -20.32
N ALA A 519 5.50 17.43 -20.15
CA ALA A 519 6.69 16.64 -20.48
C ALA A 519 6.32 15.32 -21.15
N SER A 520 7.16 14.84 -22.09
CA SER A 520 7.03 13.50 -22.64
C SER A 520 7.65 12.50 -21.68
N VAL A 521 6.97 11.39 -21.44
CA VAL A 521 7.49 10.31 -20.60
C VAL A 521 7.35 8.98 -21.34
N SER A 522 8.39 8.14 -21.31
CA SER A 522 8.37 6.84 -21.97
C SER A 522 7.35 5.91 -21.32
N LEU A 523 6.57 5.22 -22.15
CA LEU A 523 5.74 4.10 -21.75
C LEU A 523 6.52 2.81 -22.00
N GLY A 524 7.00 2.19 -20.94
CA GLY A 524 7.62 0.88 -21.00
C GLY A 524 6.56 -0.22 -20.95
N THR A 525 6.83 -1.37 -21.57
CA THR A 525 5.98 -2.57 -21.47
C THR A 525 6.79 -3.76 -20.97
N LYS A 526 6.16 -4.62 -20.18
CA LYS A 526 6.71 -5.92 -19.74
C LYS A 526 5.55 -6.85 -19.43
N ASN A 527 5.52 -8.03 -20.05
CA ASN A 527 4.57 -9.11 -19.73
C ASN A 527 3.09 -8.66 -19.70
N GLY A 528 2.64 -7.87 -20.68
CA GLY A 528 1.26 -7.38 -20.76
C GLY A 528 0.92 -6.29 -19.74
N TRP A 529 1.93 -5.67 -19.13
CA TRP A 529 1.80 -4.51 -18.26
C TRP A 529 2.59 -3.33 -18.82
N VAL A 530 2.05 -2.14 -18.66
CA VAL A 530 2.70 -0.88 -18.99
C VAL A 530 3.18 -0.18 -17.74
N HIS A 531 4.29 0.53 -17.83
CA HIS A 531 4.81 1.34 -16.75
C HIS A 531 5.30 2.70 -17.23
N LEU A 532 5.14 3.69 -16.36
CA LEU A 532 5.52 5.07 -16.57
C LEU A 532 6.07 5.63 -15.25
N ALA A 533 7.09 6.48 -15.33
CA ALA A 533 7.59 7.23 -14.19
C ALA A 533 7.90 8.68 -14.60
N SER A 534 7.37 9.63 -13.84
CA SER A 534 7.54 11.06 -14.01
C SER A 534 8.15 11.68 -12.76
N ASP A 535 9.09 12.58 -12.98
CA ASP A 535 9.89 13.22 -11.94
C ASP A 535 9.90 14.75 -12.15
N ASN A 536 10.39 15.48 -11.15
CA ASN A 536 10.77 16.90 -11.25
C ASN A 536 9.62 17.91 -11.25
N PHE A 537 8.46 17.56 -10.71
CA PHE A 537 7.43 18.55 -10.38
C PHE A 537 7.63 19.09 -8.96
N THR A 538 7.01 20.23 -8.65
CA THR A 538 7.06 20.84 -7.31
C THR A 538 5.75 20.59 -6.57
N TYR A 539 5.73 20.83 -5.26
CA TYR A 539 4.50 20.90 -4.48
C TYR A 539 3.97 22.36 -4.46
N SER A 540 2.93 22.77 -3.71
CA SER A 540 2.21 22.14 -2.58
C SER A 540 1.25 21.01 -2.97
N ALA A 541 0.42 21.21 -3.99
CA ALA A 541 -0.68 20.29 -4.31
C ALA A 541 -1.02 20.24 -5.82
N PRO A 542 -0.16 19.67 -6.66
CA PRO A 542 -0.42 19.55 -8.09
C PRO A 542 -1.46 18.47 -8.43
N THR A 543 -2.14 18.66 -9.56
CA THR A 543 -2.84 17.59 -10.28
C THR A 543 -1.96 17.10 -11.43
N LEU A 544 -1.72 15.78 -11.47
CA LEU A 544 -0.96 15.10 -12.50
C LEU A 544 -1.93 14.51 -13.53
N LYS A 545 -1.65 14.70 -14.82
CA LYS A 545 -2.50 14.26 -15.93
C LYS A 545 -1.69 13.46 -16.93
N VAL A 546 -2.02 12.18 -17.08
CA VAL A 546 -1.43 11.30 -18.09
C VAL A 546 -2.31 11.33 -19.33
N LYS A 547 -1.78 11.75 -20.47
CA LYS A 547 -2.47 11.75 -21.77
C LYS A 547 -1.75 10.82 -22.75
N LEU A 548 -2.51 10.09 -23.55
CA LEU A 548 -1.98 9.24 -24.60
C LEU A 548 -2.30 9.82 -25.97
N GLU A 549 -1.31 9.79 -26.86
CA GLU A 549 -1.53 10.06 -28.27
C GLU A 549 -2.45 9.00 -28.89
N GLY A 550 -3.26 9.41 -29.87
CA GLY A 550 -4.23 8.55 -30.54
C GLY A 550 -5.59 8.50 -29.84
N TRP A 551 -5.72 9.03 -28.62
CA TRP A 551 -7.03 9.24 -28.03
C TRP A 551 -7.78 10.34 -28.76
N THR A 552 -9.02 10.06 -29.14
CA THR A 552 -9.95 11.04 -29.70
C THR A 552 -11.21 11.06 -28.85
N LYS A 553 -11.65 12.25 -28.43
CA LYS A 553 -12.93 12.39 -27.73
C LYS A 553 -14.04 11.79 -28.59
N SER A 554 -14.76 10.81 -28.06
CA SER A 554 -15.93 10.26 -28.74
C SER A 554 -16.94 11.38 -28.89
N SER A 555 -17.22 11.80 -30.13
CA SER A 555 -18.30 12.72 -30.41
C SER A 555 -19.60 11.94 -30.24
N SER A 556 -20.14 11.87 -29.03
CA SER A 556 -21.53 11.51 -28.87
C SER A 556 -22.35 12.61 -29.54
N THR A 557 -22.89 12.28 -30.70
CA THR A 557 -23.86 13.11 -31.41
C THR A 557 -24.98 13.39 -30.43
N ALA A 558 -25.09 14.64 -29.97
CA ALA A 558 -26.29 15.11 -29.32
C ALA A 558 -27.42 14.94 -30.33
N ALA A 559 -28.19 13.86 -30.20
CA ALA A 559 -29.49 13.75 -30.82
C ALA A 559 -30.33 14.86 -30.17
N GLY A 560 -30.44 15.98 -30.87
CA GLY A 560 -31.28 17.09 -30.48
C GLY A 560 -32.72 16.59 -30.35
N SER A 561 -33.20 16.46 -29.12
CA SER A 561 -34.63 16.43 -28.86
C SER A 561 -35.08 17.88 -28.77
N GLY A 562 -35.56 18.39 -29.90
CA GLY A 562 -36.43 19.56 -29.92
C GLY A 562 -37.67 19.24 -29.08
N SER A 563 -37.94 20.13 -28.13
CA SER A 563 -39.11 20.12 -27.27
C SER A 563 -40.39 20.26 -28.09
N GLN A 564 -41.32 19.31 -27.92
CA GLN A 564 -42.75 19.58 -28.09
C GLN A 564 -43.55 18.77 -27.05
N PRO A 565 -44.63 19.33 -26.45
CA PRO A 565 -45.23 18.80 -25.22
C PRO A 565 -46.19 17.62 -25.47
N ALA A 566 -46.25 16.70 -24.51
CA ALA A 566 -47.16 15.55 -24.48
C ALA A 566 -48.61 15.92 -24.10
N LYS A 567 -49.58 15.11 -24.57
CA LYS A 567 -50.94 14.96 -24.02
C LYS A 567 -51.36 13.47 -24.09
N PRO A 568 -52.33 12.99 -23.25
CA PRO A 568 -52.17 11.77 -22.45
C PRO A 568 -53.24 10.70 -22.71
N GLY A 569 -52.98 9.43 -22.33
CA GLY A 569 -54.02 8.39 -22.33
C GLY A 569 -53.61 6.95 -21.99
N GLN A 570 -53.47 6.65 -20.69
CA GLN A 570 -54.06 5.49 -19.98
C GLN A 570 -53.60 4.02 -20.27
N PRO A 571 -53.89 3.00 -19.40
CA PRO A 571 -52.91 2.42 -18.44
C PRO A 571 -52.82 0.86 -18.37
N ASN A 572 -51.80 0.35 -17.64
CA ASN A 572 -51.67 -0.91 -16.84
C ASN A 572 -52.11 -2.27 -17.47
N GLN A 573 -51.47 -3.44 -17.33
CA GLN A 573 -50.63 -4.13 -16.32
C GLN A 573 -50.39 -5.59 -16.88
N PRO A 574 -50.05 -6.67 -16.13
CA PRO A 574 -48.74 -7.12 -15.64
C PRO A 574 -48.35 -8.59 -16.01
N ALA A 575 -47.16 -9.01 -15.54
CA ALA A 575 -46.73 -10.38 -15.15
C ALA A 575 -46.16 -11.41 -16.17
N GLN A 576 -45.01 -11.99 -15.75
CA GLN A 576 -44.38 -13.30 -16.10
C GLN A 576 -45.37 -14.51 -15.99
N PRO A 577 -45.03 -15.82 -16.21
CA PRO A 577 -43.73 -16.51 -16.45
C PRO A 577 -43.72 -17.68 -17.48
N ASN A 578 -42.55 -18.33 -17.60
CA ASN A 578 -42.26 -19.75 -17.91
C ASN A 578 -41.93 -20.24 -19.35
N GLN A 579 -40.69 -20.73 -19.45
CA GLN A 579 -40.18 -21.89 -20.22
C GLN A 579 -41.07 -23.16 -20.08
N PRO A 580 -40.97 -24.23 -20.91
CA PRO A 580 -39.69 -24.83 -21.37
C PRO A 580 -39.64 -25.51 -22.77
N ASN A 581 -38.43 -25.98 -23.06
CA ASN A 581 -37.97 -27.03 -24.00
C ASN A 581 -37.45 -26.68 -25.42
N GLN A 582 -36.12 -26.89 -25.51
CA GLN A 582 -35.26 -27.26 -26.66
C GLN A 582 -35.66 -28.62 -27.29
N PRO A 583 -35.00 -29.16 -28.36
CA PRO A 583 -33.76 -28.73 -29.05
C PRO A 583 -33.76 -28.74 -30.60
N GLY A 584 -32.86 -27.93 -31.18
CA GLY A 584 -32.44 -27.99 -32.60
C GLY A 584 -31.32 -26.99 -32.90
N GLN A 585 -30.07 -27.48 -32.89
CA GLN A 585 -28.77 -26.79 -33.11
C GLN A 585 -28.52 -26.32 -34.56
N PRO A 586 -27.38 -25.66 -34.95
CA PRO A 586 -26.22 -25.18 -34.16
C PRO A 586 -25.79 -23.72 -34.48
N ASN A 587 -25.03 -23.08 -33.57
CA ASN A 587 -23.86 -22.26 -33.93
C ASN A 587 -23.10 -21.77 -32.68
N GLN A 588 -21.90 -22.31 -32.45
CA GLN A 588 -20.83 -21.68 -31.66
C GLN A 588 -19.47 -22.14 -32.19
N PRO A 589 -18.46 -21.24 -32.29
CA PRO A 589 -17.06 -21.61 -32.23
C PRO A 589 -16.46 -21.14 -30.91
N GLY A 590 -16.18 -22.10 -30.05
CA GLY A 590 -15.35 -21.99 -28.85
C GLY A 590 -14.53 -23.26 -28.72
N GLN A 591 -13.54 -23.44 -29.60
CA GLN A 591 -12.48 -24.44 -29.45
C GLN A 591 -11.18 -23.82 -29.98
N GLY A 592 -10.15 -23.81 -29.13
CA GLY A 592 -8.81 -23.35 -29.48
C GLY A 592 -8.20 -24.19 -30.59
N LEU A 593 -7.29 -23.58 -31.36
CA LEU A 593 -6.63 -24.22 -32.48
C LEU A 593 -5.65 -25.31 -31.98
N PRO A 594 -5.53 -26.46 -32.68
CA PRO A 594 -4.58 -27.50 -32.30
C PRO A 594 -3.12 -27.03 -32.45
N PRO A 595 -2.16 -27.60 -31.71
CA PRO A 595 -0.74 -27.29 -31.87
C PRO A 595 -0.23 -27.68 -33.27
N CYS A 596 0.70 -26.91 -33.83
CA CYS A 596 1.30 -27.19 -35.14
C CYS A 596 2.15 -28.48 -35.10
N GLU A 597 2.06 -29.32 -36.15
CA GLU A 597 2.94 -30.48 -36.30
C GLU A 597 4.40 -30.06 -36.54
N ALA A 598 5.36 -30.94 -36.24
CA ALA A 598 6.78 -30.65 -36.38
C ALA A 598 7.15 -30.24 -37.81
N GLY A 599 7.54 -28.98 -38.00
CA GLY A 599 7.90 -28.41 -39.31
C GLY A 599 6.78 -27.62 -39.99
N GLN A 600 5.58 -27.52 -39.41
CA GLN A 600 4.46 -26.75 -39.95
C GLN A 600 4.44 -25.29 -39.42
N SER A 601 4.31 -24.30 -40.31
CA SER A 601 4.12 -22.88 -39.94
C SER A 601 2.64 -22.47 -40.03
N PRO A 602 2.13 -21.60 -39.14
CA PRO A 602 0.74 -21.13 -39.21
C PRO A 602 0.45 -20.38 -40.52
N SER A 603 -0.66 -20.71 -41.18
CA SER A 603 -1.10 -20.06 -42.42
C SER A 603 -2.62 -19.81 -42.39
N PRO A 604 -3.14 -18.78 -43.08
CA PRO A 604 -4.58 -18.49 -43.16
C PRO A 604 -5.43 -19.68 -43.63
N ALA A 605 -4.84 -20.61 -44.40
CA ALA A 605 -5.51 -21.82 -44.87
C ALA A 605 -5.52 -22.99 -43.86
N LYS A 606 -4.64 -23.00 -42.86
CA LYS A 606 -4.56 -24.03 -41.79
C LYS A 606 -4.03 -23.40 -40.49
N PRO A 607 -4.91 -22.89 -39.62
CA PRO A 607 -4.51 -22.25 -38.36
C PRO A 607 -4.13 -23.30 -37.29
N CYS A 608 -2.98 -23.13 -36.64
CA CYS A 608 -2.48 -23.97 -35.53
C CYS A 608 -1.66 -23.13 -34.53
N GLN A 609 -1.51 -23.60 -33.28
CA GLN A 609 -0.72 -22.92 -32.23
C GLN A 609 0.76 -23.41 -32.21
N PRO A 610 1.76 -22.51 -32.28
CA PRO A 610 3.18 -22.90 -32.18
C PRO A 610 3.58 -23.30 -30.75
N ALA A 611 4.43 -24.33 -30.61
CA ALA A 611 4.93 -24.81 -29.32
C ALA A 611 5.92 -23.83 -28.68
N GLY A 612 5.70 -23.46 -27.42
CA GLY A 612 6.51 -22.49 -26.69
C GLY A 612 7.87 -23.06 -26.26
N GLY A 613 8.94 -22.64 -26.93
CA GLY A 613 10.31 -22.76 -26.49
C GLY A 613 10.97 -21.39 -26.40
N ASN A 614 11.78 -21.16 -25.36
CA ASN A 614 12.55 -19.93 -25.12
C ASN A 614 13.23 -19.41 -26.40
N GLN A 615 12.82 -18.22 -26.86
CA GLN A 615 13.61 -17.39 -27.77
C GLN A 615 13.89 -16.03 -27.11
N PRO A 616 15.10 -15.46 -27.30
CA PRO A 616 15.50 -14.20 -26.69
C PRO A 616 14.70 -13.02 -27.24
N ASN A 617 14.25 -12.18 -26.30
CA ASN A 617 13.62 -10.87 -26.42
C ASN A 617 13.91 -10.13 -27.75
N GLN A 618 13.02 -10.20 -28.74
CA GLN A 618 13.06 -9.28 -29.88
C GLN A 618 12.52 -7.92 -29.43
N GLN A 619 13.40 -6.91 -29.43
CA GLN A 619 13.05 -5.55 -29.06
C GLN A 619 12.23 -4.90 -30.18
N VAL A 620 11.02 -4.43 -29.85
CA VAL A 620 10.13 -3.75 -30.80
C VAL A 620 10.69 -2.36 -31.14
N GLU A 621 10.84 -2.05 -32.43
CA GLU A 621 11.22 -0.73 -32.91
C GLU A 621 10.02 0.25 -32.87
N ASN A 622 10.25 1.43 -32.30
CA ASN A 622 9.30 2.53 -32.17
C ASN A 622 9.63 3.64 -33.16
N VAL A 623 8.64 4.47 -33.54
CA VAL A 623 8.82 5.63 -34.43
C VAL A 623 8.36 6.89 -33.71
N ILE A 624 9.18 7.95 -33.71
CA ILE A 624 8.82 9.30 -33.21
C ILE A 624 8.97 10.34 -34.31
N VAL A 625 8.29 11.48 -34.18
CA VAL A 625 8.46 12.64 -35.06
C VAL A 625 9.22 13.74 -34.31
N CYS A 626 10.35 14.16 -34.88
CA CYS A 626 11.22 15.20 -34.37
C CYS A 626 11.13 16.43 -35.27
N GLN A 627 10.88 17.61 -34.70
CA GLN A 627 10.68 18.85 -35.44
C GLN A 627 11.72 19.91 -35.08
N LYS A 628 12.22 20.64 -36.08
CA LYS A 628 13.08 21.82 -35.93
C LYS A 628 12.62 22.90 -36.90
N GLY A 629 11.99 23.95 -36.40
CA GLY A 629 11.31 24.93 -37.27
C GLY A 629 10.16 24.27 -38.04
N ASN A 630 10.19 24.32 -39.38
CA ASN A 630 9.21 23.67 -40.25
C ASN A 630 9.64 22.25 -40.70
N GLU A 631 10.86 21.83 -40.36
CA GLU A 631 11.40 20.52 -40.75
C GLU A 631 10.93 19.45 -39.76
N LYS A 632 10.33 18.36 -40.26
CA LYS A 632 9.91 17.18 -39.48
C LYS A 632 10.67 15.94 -39.96
N VAL A 633 11.17 15.14 -39.02
CA VAL A 633 11.95 13.93 -39.28
C VAL A 633 11.40 12.78 -38.43
N GLU A 634 11.11 11.65 -39.07
CA GLU A 634 10.78 10.41 -38.36
C GLU A 634 12.05 9.71 -37.87
N VAL A 635 12.11 9.35 -36.59
CA VAL A 635 13.22 8.61 -36.00
C VAL A 635 12.71 7.26 -35.54
N LYS A 636 13.31 6.18 -36.05
CA LYS A 636 12.98 4.80 -35.70
C LYS A 636 14.03 4.18 -34.78
N GLY A 637 13.61 3.39 -33.80
CA GLY A 637 14.51 2.64 -32.92
C GLY A 637 13.80 2.14 -31.67
N ILE A 638 14.47 1.35 -30.84
CA ILE A 638 13.86 0.73 -29.65
C ILE A 638 13.50 1.77 -28.58
N LYS A 639 14.32 2.83 -28.46
CA LYS A 639 14.08 4.03 -27.62
C LYS A 639 14.52 5.26 -28.42
N PRO A 640 13.76 5.66 -29.44
CA PRO A 640 14.20 6.70 -30.36
C PRO A 640 14.23 8.05 -29.64
N LEU A 641 15.27 8.86 -29.86
CA LEU A 641 15.43 10.19 -29.27
C LEU A 641 15.62 11.23 -30.38
N CYS A 642 15.20 12.47 -30.15
CA CYS A 642 15.42 13.53 -31.13
C CYS A 642 16.87 14.01 -31.06
N ALA A 643 17.45 14.27 -32.23
CA ALA A 643 18.78 14.85 -32.32
C ALA A 643 18.82 16.24 -31.66
N PRO A 644 19.98 16.69 -31.12
CA PRO A 644 20.10 18.00 -30.50
C PRO A 644 19.57 19.13 -31.39
N GLY A 645 18.64 19.92 -30.87
CA GLY A 645 18.00 21.03 -31.59
C GLY A 645 16.70 20.66 -32.33
N TYR A 646 16.29 19.38 -32.32
CA TYR A 646 14.93 18.96 -32.67
C TYR A 646 14.13 18.71 -31.38
N VAL A 647 12.85 19.08 -31.39
CA VAL A 647 11.89 18.77 -30.32
C VAL A 647 10.96 17.66 -30.78
N MET A 648 10.61 16.73 -29.89
CA MET A 648 9.58 15.75 -30.22
C MET A 648 8.25 16.50 -30.40
N VAL A 649 7.49 16.16 -31.43
CA VAL A 649 6.16 16.71 -31.68
C VAL A 649 5.18 15.56 -31.79
N MET A 650 4.00 15.71 -31.18
CA MET A 650 2.90 14.78 -31.41
C MET A 650 2.28 15.03 -32.79
N ALA A 651 1.44 14.11 -33.28
CA ALA A 651 0.74 14.24 -34.55
C ALA A 651 -0.11 15.51 -34.66
N ASN A 652 -0.57 16.05 -33.52
CA ASN A 652 -1.30 17.32 -33.43
C ASN A 652 -0.40 18.59 -33.53
N GLY A 653 0.91 18.42 -33.70
CA GLY A 653 1.87 19.51 -33.86
C GLY A 653 2.30 20.20 -32.56
N GLN A 654 1.86 19.73 -31.39
CA GLN A 654 2.30 20.30 -30.11
C GLN A 654 3.75 19.88 -29.79
N PRO A 655 4.65 20.85 -29.49
CA PRO A 655 6.00 20.53 -29.05
C PRO A 655 6.00 19.94 -27.65
N VAL A 656 6.76 18.87 -27.47
CA VAL A 656 6.94 18.22 -26.17
C VAL A 656 8.42 18.22 -25.80
N THR A 657 8.71 18.63 -24.57
CA THR A 657 10.06 18.60 -24.01
C THR A 657 10.44 17.15 -23.72
N GLN A 658 11.45 16.65 -24.42
CA GLN A 658 12.03 15.35 -24.13
C GLN A 658 12.75 15.39 -22.77
N PRO A 659 12.71 14.29 -21.99
CA PRO A 659 13.55 14.16 -20.82
C PRO A 659 15.01 14.14 -21.27
N THR A 660 15.78 15.16 -20.89
CA THR A 660 17.24 15.10 -21.00
C THR A 660 17.73 13.91 -20.17
N PRO A 661 18.61 13.03 -20.71
CA PRO A 661 19.22 11.97 -19.92
C PRO A 661 19.84 12.56 -18.65
N GLN A 662 19.36 12.14 -17.49
CA GLN A 662 20.00 12.47 -16.21
C GLN A 662 21.37 11.77 -16.20
N PRO A 663 22.47 12.47 -15.86
CA PRO A 663 23.74 11.81 -15.59
C PRO A 663 23.54 10.77 -14.48
N ALA A 664 24.11 9.57 -14.66
CA ALA A 664 24.11 8.53 -13.64
C ALA A 664 24.61 9.11 -12.30
N ALA A 665 23.91 8.78 -11.22
CA ALA A 665 24.23 9.27 -9.88
C ALA A 665 25.69 8.90 -9.52
N GLY A 666 26.52 9.92 -9.23
CA GLY A 666 27.92 9.72 -8.85
C GLY A 666 28.91 10.79 -9.30
N GLN A 667 28.51 11.75 -10.14
CA GLN A 667 29.40 12.86 -10.52
C GLN A 667 29.02 14.15 -9.79
N THR A 668 29.94 14.65 -8.96
CA THR A 668 29.87 16.00 -8.39
C THR A 668 29.64 17.00 -9.53
N PRO A 669 28.68 17.94 -9.44
CA PRO A 669 28.40 18.88 -10.53
C PRO A 669 29.67 19.63 -10.90
N ALA A 670 30.14 19.44 -12.13
CA ALA A 670 31.38 20.02 -12.59
C ALA A 670 31.31 21.56 -12.53
N LYS A 671 32.30 22.17 -11.87
CA LYS A 671 32.34 23.61 -11.59
C LYS A 671 32.32 24.40 -12.90
N LYS A 672 31.27 25.17 -13.15
CA LYS A 672 31.17 26.05 -14.32
C LYS A 672 32.06 27.28 -14.14
N ILE A 673 32.88 27.59 -15.14
CA ILE A 673 33.77 28.75 -15.19
C ILE A 673 33.18 29.74 -16.21
N THR A 674 33.22 31.03 -15.88
CA THR A 674 32.76 32.11 -16.79
C THR A 674 33.98 32.79 -17.41
N ILE A 675 34.09 32.75 -18.74
CA ILE A 675 35.09 33.51 -19.51
C ILE A 675 34.43 34.69 -20.22
N THR A 676 35.19 35.75 -20.48
CA THR A 676 34.75 36.85 -21.34
C THR A 676 35.42 36.70 -22.71
N CYS A 677 34.61 36.64 -23.76
CA CYS A 677 35.02 36.50 -25.15
C CYS A 677 34.82 37.82 -25.88
N VAL A 678 35.81 38.27 -26.65
CA VAL A 678 35.80 39.54 -27.38
C VAL A 678 36.02 39.35 -28.87
N LYS A 679 35.27 40.11 -29.69
CA LYS A 679 35.44 40.24 -31.14
C LYS A 679 35.30 41.71 -31.49
N GLY A 680 36.42 42.40 -31.73
CA GLY A 680 36.44 43.85 -31.88
C GLY A 680 35.94 44.56 -30.61
N LYS A 681 34.96 45.46 -30.75
CA LYS A 681 34.33 46.19 -29.62
C LYS A 681 33.25 45.39 -28.88
N THR A 682 32.87 44.20 -29.37
CA THR A 682 31.79 43.41 -28.80
C THR A 682 32.33 42.37 -27.82
N SER A 683 31.76 42.30 -26.61
CA SER A 683 32.13 41.33 -25.58
C SER A 683 30.95 40.43 -25.19
N LYS A 684 31.19 39.15 -24.95
CA LYS A 684 30.20 38.16 -24.50
C LYS A 684 30.77 37.29 -23.37
N LYS A 685 30.02 37.12 -22.28
CA LYS A 685 30.37 36.17 -21.22
C LYS A 685 29.86 34.77 -21.57
N VAL A 686 30.69 33.76 -21.37
CA VAL A 686 30.38 32.36 -21.67
C VAL A 686 30.66 31.52 -20.41
N THR A 687 29.62 30.88 -19.87
CA THR A 687 29.71 30.07 -18.65
C THR A 687 29.48 28.60 -19.01
N ALA A 688 30.50 27.76 -18.83
CA ALA A 688 30.44 26.31 -19.07
C ALA A 688 31.49 25.58 -18.23
N VAL A 689 31.46 24.24 -18.23
CA VAL A 689 32.44 23.40 -17.51
C VAL A 689 33.85 23.52 -18.12
N GLN A 690 33.92 23.64 -19.45
CA GLN A 690 35.12 24.04 -20.20
C GLN A 690 34.69 25.06 -21.26
N PRO A 691 34.62 26.35 -20.91
CA PRO A 691 34.09 27.35 -21.82
C PRO A 691 35.09 27.65 -22.95
N LYS A 692 34.60 27.68 -24.20
CA LYS A 692 35.34 28.14 -25.39
C LYS A 692 34.62 29.33 -25.99
N CYS A 693 35.37 30.25 -26.59
CA CYS A 693 34.76 31.38 -27.27
C CYS A 693 34.08 30.95 -28.58
N PRO A 694 32.91 31.53 -28.92
CA PRO A 694 32.25 31.29 -30.20
C PRO A 694 33.16 31.65 -31.37
N ALA A 695 32.91 31.07 -32.55
CA ALA A 695 33.70 31.31 -33.74
C ALA A 695 33.88 32.80 -34.02
N GLY A 696 35.14 33.23 -34.12
CA GLY A 696 35.53 34.63 -34.33
C GLY A 696 35.68 35.49 -33.07
N PHE A 697 35.41 34.97 -31.86
CA PHE A 697 35.70 35.65 -30.60
C PHE A 697 36.97 35.04 -29.95
N LYS A 698 37.81 35.89 -29.35
CA LYS A 698 38.99 35.49 -28.59
C LYS A 698 38.74 35.67 -27.09
N ILE A 699 39.34 34.84 -26.25
CA ILE A 699 39.26 35.01 -24.79
C ILE A 699 39.93 36.34 -24.43
N LYS A 700 39.22 37.21 -23.72
CA LYS A 700 39.78 38.41 -23.12
C LYS A 700 40.67 37.95 -21.95
N LYS A 701 41.99 37.96 -22.16
CA LYS A 701 42.94 37.76 -21.06
C LYS A 701 42.75 38.91 -20.08
N ALA A 702 42.60 38.57 -18.79
CA ALA A 702 42.63 39.56 -17.71
C ALA A 702 44.00 40.20 -17.64
#